data_AF-A0A1I4BAD5-F1
#
_entry.id   AF-A0A1I4BAD5-F1
#
_cell.length_a   1.000
_cell.length_b   1.000
_cell.length_c   1.000
_cell.angle_alpha   90.00
_cell.angle_beta   90.00
_cell.angle_gamma   90.00
#
_symmetry.space_group_name_H-M   'P 1'
#
loop_
_entity.id
_entity.type
_entity.pdbx_description
1 polymer ?
#
loop_
_entity_poly.entity_id
_entity_poly.type
_entity_poly.pdbx_seq_one_letter_code
_entity_poly.pdbx_strand_id
1 'polypeptide(L)'
;MTRPQDAGPEVPAAGDTLTPKQLPALVAGCEPAEALSRLRAALAARPDDVALRIAAARLLRPGAPEEALALLRDGPAAMDPSAMDPVLGLEVASLLQVLKRGAEAASVVAGLAAAHPTEGRIAAMRGNLAAQAGDHALAAEAFATACRASPDDPGLAVRLARSLRDSRRPAEALAALRSVTTPQAAAERAYALLAMAELDAAGQEIEDLARAEPDFAHLPRLVSLRAEALGDMPAAADALARAMVIEPGNTKLLERRWRCLRLAGDAAGLAALPGAASLGGEPVAAALVETLLEQGDCAAAEALLATWTEEVARLRGGVLLALRRGDAARAAAHASAILARVPNDGWALWRQAEGLALAFRAEAAWARLRRLEALGALGRRTARHNAIGHLVNDMRLHPAATARLAIAATLPRAEAMAVAAELLRREPGMTAPALALVRAGVAAMPCDVAAPAIPARLHLFAAGQGDAQATFLAGRLAALHPGWAVQVWTTERLLARADGDLPPALGKALRLAPGHAMRDDLLRLGVLVMEGGAWVDRSLLCVASLAPLLPPGAGIVAGVDGWGAAGTMMVAARPGHAVLSAALEEACREVIGGSRESAWLTTGGGLLTRHLAAHLAQGGAPDRGFVLHYLAVLGRHLRPTRRLPWQRGFADWAKEA
;
A
#
# COMPACT_ATOMS: atom_id res chain seq x y z
N MET A 1 3.57 84.12 1.65
CA MET A 1 4.81 83.41 2.02
C MET A 1 4.74 82.01 1.43
N THR A 2 5.31 81.87 0.25
CA THR A 2 5.47 80.64 -0.53
C THR A 2 6.40 79.68 0.21
N ARG A 3 5.95 78.44 0.45
CA ARG A 3 6.82 77.36 0.92
C ARG A 3 7.77 76.95 -0.21
N PRO A 4 9.05 76.67 0.09
CA PRO A 4 10.02 76.29 -0.92
C PRO A 4 9.68 74.90 -1.50
N GLN A 5 9.89 74.76 -2.82
CA GLN A 5 9.95 73.48 -3.50
C GLN A 5 11.15 72.70 -2.97
N ASP A 6 10.91 71.58 -2.29
CA ASP A 6 11.95 70.59 -2.03
C ASP A 6 12.44 70.07 -3.38
N ALA A 7 13.64 70.48 -3.75
CA ALA A 7 14.41 69.86 -4.81
C ALA A 7 14.64 68.40 -4.42
N GLY A 8 13.98 67.48 -5.12
CA GLY A 8 14.31 66.06 -5.05
C GLY A 8 15.80 65.85 -5.35
N PRO A 9 16.42 64.78 -4.84
CA PRO A 9 17.86 64.58 -4.94
C PRO A 9 18.31 64.62 -6.40
N GLU A 10 19.26 65.52 -6.71
CA GLU A 10 19.89 65.64 -8.02
C GLU A 10 20.50 64.29 -8.44
N VAL A 11 20.27 63.93 -9.71
CA VAL A 11 20.93 62.78 -10.34
C VAL A 11 22.43 63.10 -10.43
N PRO A 12 23.32 62.30 -9.81
CA PRO A 12 24.75 62.57 -9.85
C PRO A 12 25.28 62.53 -11.31
N ALA A 13 26.30 63.34 -11.58
CA ALA A 13 26.84 63.58 -12.90
C ALA A 13 27.34 62.31 -13.63
N ALA A 14 27.34 62.38 -14.96
CA ALA A 14 27.74 61.28 -15.86
C ALA A 14 29.20 60.86 -15.62
N GLY A 15 29.39 59.67 -15.05
CA GLY A 15 30.71 59.06 -14.86
C GLY A 15 30.74 57.99 -13.76
N ASP A 16 29.91 58.13 -12.72
CA ASP A 16 29.88 57.19 -11.59
C ASP A 16 28.77 56.15 -11.74
N THR A 17 29.09 54.86 -11.58
CA THR A 17 28.08 53.81 -11.41
C THR A 17 27.25 54.10 -10.17
N LEU A 18 25.92 54.24 -10.31
CA LEU A 18 25.04 54.36 -9.16
C LEU A 18 25.18 53.09 -8.31
N THR A 19 25.62 53.28 -7.07
CA THR A 19 25.69 52.17 -6.13
C THR A 19 24.28 51.65 -5.81
N PRO A 20 24.11 50.36 -5.46
CA PRO A 20 22.82 49.82 -5.04
C PRO A 20 22.13 50.58 -3.88
N LYS A 21 22.89 51.41 -3.14
CA LYS A 21 22.38 52.28 -2.07
C LYS A 21 21.76 53.59 -2.58
N GLN A 22 22.08 54.03 -3.79
CA GLN A 22 21.56 55.27 -4.38
C GLN A 22 20.29 55.04 -5.23
N LEU A 23 20.06 53.81 -5.69
CA LEU A 23 18.86 53.41 -6.43
C LEU A 23 17.53 53.65 -5.68
N PRO A 24 17.41 53.30 -4.38
CA PRO A 24 16.19 53.58 -3.60
C PRO A 24 15.87 55.06 -3.49
N ALA A 25 16.90 55.94 -3.44
CA ALA A 25 16.71 57.38 -3.35
C ALA A 25 16.13 57.99 -4.64
N LEU A 26 16.37 57.37 -5.80
CA LEU A 26 15.87 57.81 -7.10
C LEU A 26 14.35 57.67 -7.25
N VAL A 27 13.77 56.72 -6.51
CA VAL A 27 12.35 56.34 -6.59
C VAL A 27 11.62 56.46 -5.24
N ALA A 28 12.28 57.01 -4.22
CA ALA A 28 11.69 57.21 -2.89
C ALA A 28 10.47 58.14 -2.98
N GLY A 29 9.35 57.71 -2.40
CA GLY A 29 8.10 58.49 -2.36
C GLY A 29 7.36 58.61 -3.70
N CYS A 30 7.81 57.92 -4.75
CA CYS A 30 7.14 57.93 -6.06
C CYS A 30 6.07 56.84 -6.15
N GLU A 31 4.97 57.12 -6.85
CA GLU A 31 4.04 56.09 -7.30
C GLU A 31 4.71 55.15 -8.34
N PRO A 32 4.29 53.88 -8.48
CA PRO A 32 4.99 52.89 -9.33
C PRO A 32 5.23 53.32 -10.79
N ALA A 33 4.27 54.05 -11.38
CA ALA A 33 4.39 54.57 -12.74
C ALA A 33 5.41 55.71 -12.85
N GLU A 34 5.48 56.58 -11.83
CA GLU A 34 6.46 57.67 -11.77
C GLU A 34 7.87 57.13 -11.50
N ALA A 35 7.99 56.15 -10.60
CA ALA A 35 9.24 55.44 -10.32
C ALA A 35 9.79 54.75 -11.59
N LEU A 36 8.93 54.09 -12.35
CA LEU A 36 9.30 53.45 -13.62
C LEU A 36 9.75 54.49 -14.66
N SER A 37 9.07 55.64 -14.75
CA SER A 37 9.44 56.73 -15.66
C SER A 37 10.83 57.29 -15.33
N ARG A 38 11.12 57.54 -14.04
CA ARG A 38 12.43 58.01 -13.57
C ARG A 38 13.54 56.98 -13.84
N LEU A 39 13.26 55.70 -13.61
CA LEU A 39 14.21 54.63 -13.91
C LEU A 39 14.48 54.47 -15.42
N ARG A 40 13.47 54.64 -16.27
CA ARG A 40 13.64 54.64 -17.74
C ARG A 40 14.46 55.81 -18.22
N ALA A 41 14.22 57.02 -17.69
CA ALA A 41 15.03 58.19 -18.02
C ALA A 41 16.49 57.99 -17.58
N ALA A 42 16.72 57.44 -16.39
CA ALA A 42 18.06 57.12 -15.89
C ALA A 42 18.76 56.02 -16.71
N LEU A 43 18.01 55.01 -17.19
CA LEU A 43 18.52 53.96 -18.07
C LEU A 43 18.79 54.47 -19.48
N ALA A 44 17.99 55.39 -20.02
CA ALA A 44 18.26 56.03 -21.31
C ALA A 44 19.57 56.84 -21.28
N ALA A 45 19.88 57.48 -20.15
CA ALA A 45 21.15 58.15 -19.95
C ALA A 45 22.33 57.19 -19.75
N ARG A 46 22.07 55.94 -19.33
CA ARG A 46 23.08 54.90 -19.05
C ARG A 46 22.58 53.51 -19.50
N PRO A 47 22.58 53.23 -20.82
CA PRO A 47 21.97 52.01 -21.36
C PRO A 47 22.58 50.71 -20.84
N ASP A 48 23.85 50.71 -20.43
CA ASP A 48 24.56 49.51 -19.97
C ASP A 48 24.43 49.25 -18.45
N ASP A 49 23.72 50.10 -17.70
CA ASP A 49 23.56 49.94 -16.25
C ASP A 49 22.59 48.79 -15.91
N VAL A 50 23.15 47.64 -15.57
CA VAL A 50 22.42 46.41 -15.20
C VAL A 50 21.51 46.64 -13.99
N ALA A 51 21.93 47.45 -13.01
CA ALA A 51 21.16 47.66 -11.78
C ALA A 51 19.89 48.49 -12.06
N LEU A 52 19.96 49.51 -12.91
CA LEU A 52 18.79 50.26 -13.37
C LEU A 52 17.83 49.40 -14.17
N ARG A 53 18.36 48.56 -15.07
CA ARG A 53 17.57 47.64 -15.90
C ARG A 53 16.79 46.64 -15.03
N ILE A 54 17.45 46.04 -14.03
CA ILE A 54 16.80 45.15 -13.06
C ILE A 54 15.73 45.89 -12.25
N ALA A 55 16.04 47.09 -11.74
CA ALA A 55 15.08 47.86 -10.95
C ALA A 55 13.82 48.21 -11.75
N ALA A 56 13.96 48.64 -13.01
CA ALA A 56 12.85 48.92 -13.90
C ALA A 56 12.02 47.65 -14.22
N ALA A 57 12.69 46.53 -14.50
CA ALA A 57 12.02 45.26 -14.76
C ALA A 57 11.23 44.74 -13.55
N ARG A 58 11.74 44.92 -12.32
CA ARG A 58 11.03 44.55 -11.08
C ARG A 58 9.74 45.35 -10.89
N LEU A 59 9.71 46.64 -11.27
CA LEU A 59 8.47 47.45 -11.23
C LEU A 59 7.46 47.02 -12.30
N LEU A 60 7.93 46.57 -13.48
CA LEU A 60 7.07 46.07 -14.56
C LEU A 60 6.50 44.68 -14.27
N ARG A 61 7.21 43.84 -13.50
CA ARG A 61 6.87 42.43 -13.25
C ARG A 61 5.41 42.14 -12.89
N PRO A 62 4.72 42.92 -12.02
CA PRO A 62 3.33 42.62 -11.64
C PRO A 62 2.29 42.90 -12.73
N GLY A 63 2.56 43.80 -13.68
CA GLY A 63 1.57 44.28 -14.67
C GLY A 63 1.95 44.03 -16.14
N ALA A 64 3.24 43.93 -16.44
CA ALA A 64 3.77 43.76 -17.79
C ALA A 64 5.04 42.86 -17.78
N PRO A 65 4.92 41.57 -17.43
CA PRO A 65 6.07 40.67 -17.28
C PRO A 65 6.81 40.38 -18.60
N GLU A 66 6.15 40.43 -19.75
CA GLU A 66 6.81 40.31 -21.06
C GLU A 66 7.63 41.57 -21.41
N GLU A 67 7.14 42.76 -21.06
CA GLU A 67 7.87 44.02 -21.22
C GLU A 67 9.10 44.06 -20.30
N ALA A 68 8.94 43.58 -19.06
CA ALA A 68 10.05 43.40 -18.14
C ALA A 68 11.13 42.44 -18.72
N LEU A 69 10.72 41.36 -19.39
CA LEU A 69 11.65 40.38 -19.97
C LEU A 69 12.38 40.96 -21.18
N ALA A 70 11.67 41.68 -22.05
CA ALA A 70 12.26 42.39 -23.17
C ALA A 70 13.30 43.40 -22.68
N LEU A 71 12.98 44.18 -21.63
CA LEU A 71 13.89 45.14 -21.02
C LEU A 71 15.16 44.48 -20.46
N LEU A 72 15.05 43.32 -19.83
CA LEU A 72 16.20 42.58 -19.28
C LEU A 72 17.08 41.96 -20.37
N ARG A 73 16.51 41.61 -21.53
CA ARG A 73 17.22 41.02 -22.68
C ARG A 73 17.72 42.07 -23.70
N ASP A 74 17.51 43.35 -23.43
CA ASP A 74 17.92 44.44 -24.31
C ASP A 74 19.44 44.68 -24.21
N GLY A 75 20.17 44.23 -25.23
CA GLY A 75 21.63 44.36 -25.40
C GLY A 75 22.35 43.05 -25.76
N PRO A 76 23.49 43.10 -26.46
CA PRO A 76 24.19 41.90 -26.97
C PRO A 76 24.73 40.98 -25.86
N ALA A 77 25.21 41.52 -24.74
CA ALA A 77 25.67 40.73 -23.59
C ALA A 77 24.53 40.02 -22.82
N ALA A 78 23.28 40.47 -22.99
CA ALA A 78 22.10 39.83 -22.40
C ALA A 78 21.54 38.68 -23.27
N MET A 79 22.03 38.55 -24.51
CA MET A 79 21.58 37.53 -25.47
C MET A 79 22.46 36.27 -25.48
N ASP A 80 23.69 36.34 -24.94
CA ASP A 80 24.57 35.18 -24.71
C ASP A 80 24.52 34.76 -23.23
N PRO A 81 23.90 33.61 -22.89
CA PRO A 81 23.82 33.12 -21.51
C PRO A 81 25.16 32.88 -20.81
N SER A 82 26.25 32.70 -21.54
CA SER A 82 27.58 32.43 -20.99
C SER A 82 28.37 33.70 -20.67
N ALA A 83 28.01 34.82 -21.30
CA ALA A 83 28.62 36.14 -21.10
C ALA A 83 27.74 37.09 -20.25
N MET A 84 26.56 36.63 -19.83
CA MET A 84 25.58 37.41 -19.09
C MET A 84 26.01 37.64 -17.63
N ASP A 85 25.79 38.85 -17.12
CA ASP A 85 25.99 39.15 -15.69
C ASP A 85 25.16 38.19 -14.81
N PRO A 86 25.74 37.58 -13.76
CA PRO A 86 25.04 36.63 -12.88
C PRO A 86 23.75 37.14 -12.26
N VAL A 87 23.70 38.42 -11.87
CA VAL A 87 22.53 39.03 -11.24
C VAL A 87 21.44 39.25 -12.28
N LEU A 88 21.82 39.75 -13.47
CA LEU A 88 20.91 39.90 -14.60
C LEU A 88 20.31 38.55 -15.03
N GLY A 89 21.15 37.54 -15.21
CA GLY A 89 20.72 36.22 -15.65
C GLY A 89 19.80 35.50 -14.66
N LEU A 90 20.02 35.67 -13.35
CA LEU A 90 19.11 35.17 -12.32
C LEU A 90 17.74 35.88 -12.33
N GLU A 91 17.70 37.19 -12.60
CA GLU A 91 16.45 37.93 -12.75
C GLU A 91 15.69 37.50 -14.02
N VAL A 92 16.39 37.32 -15.14
CA VAL A 92 15.81 36.76 -16.39
C VAL A 92 15.20 35.38 -16.12
N ALA A 93 15.93 34.49 -15.46
CA ALA A 93 15.44 33.15 -15.11
C ALA A 93 14.20 33.20 -14.19
N SER A 94 14.20 34.08 -13.18
CA SER A 94 13.07 34.28 -12.27
C SER A 94 11.82 34.78 -13.01
N LEU A 95 11.99 35.68 -13.98
CA LEU A 95 10.89 36.23 -14.76
C LEU A 95 10.34 35.21 -15.76
N LEU A 96 11.20 34.41 -16.39
CA LEU A 96 10.79 33.29 -17.24
C LEU A 96 9.97 32.25 -16.46
N GLN A 97 10.26 32.01 -15.16
CA GLN A 97 9.42 31.16 -14.32
C GLN A 97 8.02 31.75 -14.12
N VAL A 98 7.89 33.07 -13.91
CA VAL A 98 6.57 33.74 -13.81
C VAL A 98 5.77 33.59 -15.10
N LEU A 99 6.45 33.70 -16.24
CA LEU A 99 5.88 33.48 -17.58
C LEU A 99 5.65 32.00 -17.92
N LYS A 100 5.95 31.07 -17.00
CA LYS A 100 5.86 29.61 -17.18
C LYS A 100 6.74 29.06 -18.32
N ARG A 101 7.80 29.78 -18.69
CA ARG A 101 8.79 29.42 -19.73
C ARG A 101 9.98 28.68 -19.12
N GLY A 102 9.70 27.56 -18.45
CA GLY A 102 10.68 26.83 -17.63
C GLY A 102 11.89 26.29 -18.41
N ALA A 103 11.71 25.85 -19.65
CA ALA A 103 12.80 25.35 -20.49
C ALA A 103 13.81 26.46 -20.85
N GLU A 104 13.33 27.67 -21.14
CA GLU A 104 14.21 28.83 -21.39
C GLU A 104 14.93 29.26 -20.12
N ALA A 105 14.23 29.26 -18.98
CA ALA A 105 14.86 29.56 -17.69
C ALA A 105 15.99 28.57 -17.39
N ALA A 106 15.76 27.27 -17.64
CA ALA A 106 16.76 26.23 -17.46
C ALA A 106 17.97 26.42 -18.39
N SER A 107 17.76 26.82 -19.64
CA SER A 107 18.84 27.11 -20.59
C SER A 107 19.71 28.30 -20.13
N VAL A 108 19.09 29.40 -19.71
CA VAL A 108 19.82 30.58 -19.19
C VAL A 108 20.65 30.19 -17.97
N VAL A 109 20.04 29.48 -17.01
CA VAL A 109 20.72 29.08 -15.77
C VAL A 109 21.81 28.02 -16.01
N ALA A 110 21.67 27.17 -17.02
CA ALA A 110 22.72 26.23 -17.41
C ALA A 110 23.97 26.95 -17.94
N GLY A 111 23.78 28.00 -18.77
CA GLY A 111 24.87 28.86 -19.24
C GLY A 111 25.59 29.55 -18.08
N LEU A 112 24.83 30.17 -17.16
CA LEU A 112 25.36 30.80 -15.95
C LEU A 112 26.12 29.81 -15.05
N ALA A 113 25.59 28.60 -14.88
CA ALA A 113 26.23 27.59 -14.04
C ALA A 113 27.52 27.03 -14.64
N ALA A 114 27.66 27.05 -15.98
CA ALA A 114 28.91 26.69 -16.65
C ALA A 114 29.99 27.77 -16.46
N ALA A 115 29.61 29.05 -16.54
CA ALA A 115 30.52 30.18 -16.32
C ALA A 115 30.87 30.39 -14.83
N HIS A 116 29.95 30.07 -13.92
CA HIS A 116 30.09 30.29 -12.48
C HIS A 116 29.76 29.02 -11.66
N PRO A 117 30.59 27.97 -11.72
CA PRO A 117 30.26 26.65 -11.19
C PRO A 117 30.14 26.57 -9.65
N THR A 118 30.73 27.52 -8.92
CA THR A 118 30.72 27.56 -7.45
C THR A 118 29.76 28.59 -6.87
N GLU A 119 29.05 29.37 -7.70
CA GLU A 119 28.16 30.43 -7.25
C GLU A 119 26.85 29.86 -6.70
N GLY A 120 26.66 30.00 -5.38
CA GLY A 120 25.57 29.35 -4.65
C GLY A 120 24.17 29.75 -5.11
N ARG A 121 23.96 31.02 -5.49
CA ARG A 121 22.65 31.51 -5.95
C ARG A 121 22.25 30.91 -7.32
N ILE A 122 23.21 30.79 -8.23
CA ILE A 122 23.02 30.15 -9.53
C ILE A 122 22.72 28.66 -9.33
N ALA A 123 23.50 27.99 -8.48
CA ALA A 123 23.27 26.59 -8.14
C ALA A 123 21.88 26.36 -7.52
N ALA A 124 21.44 27.22 -6.60
CA ALA A 124 20.10 27.14 -6.00
C ALA A 124 18.97 27.34 -7.03
N MET A 125 19.13 28.28 -7.97
CA MET A 125 18.16 28.49 -9.06
C MET A 125 18.09 27.28 -9.99
N ARG A 126 19.26 26.71 -10.36
CA ARG A 126 19.35 25.49 -11.16
C ARG A 126 18.62 24.33 -10.48
N GLY A 127 18.83 24.17 -9.17
CA GLY A 127 18.15 23.17 -8.36
C GLY A 127 16.62 23.32 -8.38
N ASN A 128 16.10 24.53 -8.26
CA ASN A 128 14.66 24.79 -8.29
C ASN A 128 14.04 24.44 -9.66
N LEU A 129 14.70 24.84 -10.75
CA LEU A 129 14.24 24.55 -12.11
C LEU A 129 14.27 23.06 -12.41
N ALA A 130 15.35 22.37 -12.03
CA ALA A 130 15.46 20.93 -12.17
C ALA A 130 14.38 20.18 -11.37
N ALA A 131 14.12 20.60 -10.11
CA ALA A 131 13.07 20.02 -9.29
C ALA A 131 11.66 20.23 -9.88
N GLN A 132 11.39 21.41 -10.46
CA GLN A 132 10.13 21.70 -11.16
C GLN A 132 9.96 20.86 -12.44
N ALA A 133 11.07 20.59 -13.14
CA ALA A 133 11.10 19.72 -14.31
C ALA A 133 11.02 18.21 -13.98
N GLY A 134 11.11 17.84 -12.69
CA GLY A 134 11.13 16.44 -12.23
C GLY A 134 12.51 15.77 -12.32
N ASP A 135 13.55 16.51 -12.69
CA ASP A 135 14.94 16.02 -12.66
C ASP A 135 15.52 16.18 -11.25
N HIS A 136 15.10 15.27 -10.36
CA HIS A 136 15.49 15.29 -8.96
C HIS A 136 16.98 14.98 -8.73
N ALA A 137 17.62 14.26 -9.65
CA ALA A 137 19.05 13.97 -9.58
C ALA A 137 19.87 15.24 -9.83
N LEU A 138 19.57 15.94 -10.91
CA LEU A 138 20.19 17.23 -11.20
C LEU A 138 19.89 18.26 -10.12
N ALA A 139 18.67 18.27 -9.59
CA ALA A 139 18.29 19.15 -8.49
C ALA A 139 19.16 18.89 -7.24
N ALA A 140 19.38 17.63 -6.89
CA ALA A 140 20.22 17.26 -5.75
C ALA A 140 21.68 17.72 -5.93
N GLU A 141 22.26 17.56 -7.12
CA GLU A 141 23.62 18.02 -7.40
C GLU A 141 23.75 19.55 -7.31
N ALA A 142 22.77 20.26 -7.86
CA ALA A 142 22.73 21.72 -7.84
C ALA A 142 22.54 22.25 -6.41
N PHE A 143 21.62 21.68 -5.62
CA PHE A 143 21.46 22.06 -4.22
C PHE A 143 22.66 21.68 -3.35
N ALA A 144 23.35 20.57 -3.64
CA ALA A 144 24.59 20.22 -2.94
C ALA A 144 25.68 21.28 -3.16
N THR A 145 25.74 21.83 -4.38
CA THR A 145 26.64 22.94 -4.71
C THR A 145 26.24 24.22 -3.98
N ALA A 146 24.94 24.54 -3.93
CA ALA A 146 24.43 25.68 -3.16
C ALA A 146 24.71 25.55 -1.65
N CYS A 147 24.53 24.36 -1.06
CA CYS A 147 24.85 24.10 0.35
C CYS A 147 26.35 24.25 0.65
N ARG A 148 27.26 23.90 -0.27
CA ARG A 148 28.70 24.14 -0.07
C ARG A 148 29.04 25.64 -0.01
N ALA A 149 28.34 26.45 -0.80
CA ALA A 149 28.51 27.91 -0.81
C ALA A 149 27.83 28.60 0.39
N SER A 150 26.82 27.96 1.00
CA SER A 150 26.12 28.47 2.19
C SER A 150 25.74 27.32 3.13
N PRO A 151 26.71 26.80 3.92
CA PRO A 151 26.51 25.61 4.75
C PRO A 151 25.46 25.77 5.86
N ASP A 152 25.25 26.99 6.33
CA ASP A 152 24.36 27.31 7.45
C ASP A 152 22.92 27.67 7.00
N ASP A 153 22.58 27.53 5.71
CA ASP A 153 21.22 27.77 5.22
C ASP A 153 20.34 26.50 5.37
N PRO A 154 19.43 26.46 6.35
CA PRO A 154 18.57 25.31 6.57
C PRO A 154 17.59 25.07 5.42
N GLY A 155 17.22 26.12 4.67
CA GLY A 155 16.31 26.03 3.53
C GLY A 155 16.95 25.29 2.35
N LEU A 156 18.25 25.53 2.09
CA LEU A 156 19.01 24.79 1.08
C LEU A 156 19.19 23.31 1.47
N ALA A 157 19.52 23.04 2.74
CA ALA A 157 19.64 21.67 3.23
C ALA A 157 18.33 20.87 3.10
N VAL A 158 17.19 21.49 3.41
CA VAL A 158 15.85 20.90 3.22
C VAL A 158 15.58 20.59 1.74
N ARG A 159 15.88 21.52 0.83
CA ARG A 159 15.67 21.32 -0.62
C ARG A 159 16.59 20.25 -1.20
N LEU A 160 17.84 20.19 -0.73
CA LEU A 160 18.78 19.12 -1.05
C LEU A 160 18.22 17.76 -0.61
N ALA A 161 17.82 17.66 0.66
CA ALA A 161 17.31 16.41 1.22
C ALA A 161 16.05 15.90 0.50
N ARG A 162 15.11 16.79 0.18
CA ARG A 162 13.93 16.46 -0.62
C ARG A 162 14.31 15.90 -2.01
N SER A 163 15.23 16.56 -2.70
CA SER A 163 15.69 16.15 -4.03
C SER A 163 16.45 14.82 -3.99
N LEU A 164 17.27 14.59 -2.94
CA LEU A 164 17.93 13.31 -2.68
C LEU A 164 16.91 12.19 -2.45
N ARG A 165 15.87 12.43 -1.64
CA ARG A 165 14.80 11.46 -1.42
C ARG A 165 14.04 11.13 -2.71
N ASP A 166 13.64 12.13 -3.47
CA ASP A 166 12.89 11.96 -4.72
C ASP A 166 13.74 11.29 -5.83
N SER A 167 15.07 11.45 -5.78
CA SER A 167 16.05 10.71 -6.62
C SER A 167 16.48 9.35 -6.06
N ARG A 168 15.73 8.78 -5.10
CA ARG A 168 15.98 7.45 -4.49
C ARG A 168 17.27 7.32 -3.67
N ARG A 169 17.76 8.43 -3.09
CA ARG A 169 18.95 8.52 -2.22
C ARG A 169 18.60 8.97 -0.79
N PRO A 170 17.69 8.29 -0.06
CA PRO A 170 17.20 8.75 1.24
C PRO A 170 18.26 8.75 2.36
N ALA A 171 19.26 7.87 2.32
CA ALA A 171 20.34 7.86 3.31
C ALA A 171 21.19 9.14 3.27
N GLU A 172 21.44 9.66 2.06
CA GLU A 172 22.15 10.93 1.88
C GLU A 172 21.27 12.12 2.27
N ALA A 173 19.95 12.04 2.04
CA ALA A 173 19.01 13.05 2.51
C ALA A 173 19.07 13.21 4.04
N LEU A 174 19.12 12.09 4.77
CA LEU A 174 19.31 12.09 6.23
C LEU A 174 20.65 12.69 6.64
N ALA A 175 21.74 12.33 5.93
CA ALA A 175 23.06 12.88 6.19
C ALA A 175 23.09 14.41 6.03
N ALA A 176 22.42 14.95 5.00
CA ALA A 176 22.33 16.38 4.74
C ALA A 176 21.55 17.16 5.80
N LEU A 177 20.70 16.49 6.60
CA LEU A 177 19.84 17.12 7.61
C LEU A 177 20.29 16.90 9.05
N ARG A 178 21.44 16.24 9.28
CA ARG A 178 21.89 15.84 10.63
C ARG A 178 21.98 16.99 11.64
N SER A 179 22.47 18.16 11.20
CA SER A 179 22.66 19.35 12.05
C SER A 179 21.51 20.36 11.96
N VAL A 180 20.48 20.10 11.13
CA VAL A 180 19.41 21.07 10.85
C VAL A 180 18.20 20.78 11.74
N THR A 181 17.86 21.70 12.63
CA THR A 181 16.85 21.47 13.70
C THR A 181 15.48 22.10 13.42
N THR A 182 15.22 22.55 12.19
CA THR A 182 13.93 23.17 11.85
C THR A 182 12.80 22.12 11.76
N PRO A 183 11.53 22.49 11.98
CA PRO A 183 10.39 21.57 11.82
C PRO A 183 10.32 20.95 10.42
N GLN A 184 10.65 21.73 9.39
CA GLN A 184 10.69 21.24 8.00
C GLN A 184 11.82 20.22 7.80
N ALA A 185 12.98 20.40 8.43
CA ALA A 185 14.06 19.41 8.39
C ALA A 185 13.67 18.12 9.13
N ALA A 186 13.02 18.22 10.29
CA ALA A 186 12.49 17.05 10.99
C ALA A 186 11.49 16.25 10.13
N ALA A 187 10.59 16.95 9.45
CA ALA A 187 9.66 16.31 8.52
C ALA A 187 10.37 15.61 7.35
N GLU A 188 11.37 16.23 6.73
CA GLU A 188 12.13 15.60 5.64
C GLU A 188 13.00 14.42 6.13
N ARG A 189 13.54 14.47 7.37
CA ARG A 189 14.18 13.31 8.01
C ARG A 189 13.19 12.17 8.18
N ALA A 190 12.00 12.43 8.70
CA ALA A 190 10.95 11.42 8.83
C ALA A 190 10.56 10.81 7.48
N TYR A 191 10.39 11.61 6.42
CA TYR A 191 10.13 11.09 5.07
C TYR A 191 11.28 10.21 4.55
N ALA A 192 12.54 10.58 4.81
CA ALA A 192 13.69 9.78 4.40
C ALA A 192 13.77 8.45 5.17
N LEU A 193 13.52 8.45 6.48
CA LEU A 193 13.46 7.24 7.31
C LEU A 193 12.36 6.29 6.84
N LEU A 194 11.16 6.81 6.55
CA LEU A 194 10.06 6.02 5.98
C LEU A 194 10.42 5.41 4.62
N ALA A 195 11.14 6.15 3.76
CA ALA A 195 11.60 5.64 2.47
C ALA A 195 12.62 4.50 2.59
N MET A 196 13.34 4.42 3.71
CA MET A 196 14.26 3.32 4.04
C MET A 196 13.61 2.20 4.87
N ALA A 197 12.31 2.31 5.18
CA ALA A 197 11.58 1.43 6.09
C ALA A 197 12.13 1.39 7.53
N GLU A 198 12.81 2.45 7.98
CA GLU A 198 13.27 2.65 9.36
C GLU A 198 12.11 3.19 10.22
N LEU A 199 11.08 2.36 10.45
CA LEU A 199 9.77 2.79 10.97
C LEU A 199 9.78 3.27 12.42
N ASP A 200 10.69 2.75 13.25
CA ASP A 200 10.83 3.15 14.65
C ASP A 200 11.50 4.53 14.75
N ALA A 201 12.62 4.73 14.05
CA ALA A 201 13.28 6.02 13.97
C ALA A 201 12.37 7.09 13.32
N ALA A 202 11.63 6.73 12.26
CA ALA A 202 10.63 7.61 11.69
C ALA A 202 9.53 7.95 12.70
N GLY A 203 9.09 6.99 13.51
CA GLY A 203 8.12 7.20 14.57
C GLY A 203 8.58 8.24 15.58
N GLN A 204 9.82 8.10 16.05
CA GLN A 204 10.41 9.04 17.00
C GLN A 204 10.45 10.48 16.46
N GLU A 205 10.94 10.67 15.22
CA GLU A 205 10.96 12.00 14.59
C GLU A 205 9.55 12.60 14.42
N ILE A 206 8.56 11.76 14.06
CA ILE A 206 7.16 12.20 13.92
C ILE A 206 6.57 12.61 15.27
N GLU A 207 6.83 11.84 16.33
CA GLU A 207 6.33 12.12 17.68
C GLU A 207 6.99 13.37 18.27
N ASP A 208 8.28 13.56 18.06
CA ASP A 208 9.01 14.75 18.50
C ASP A 208 8.53 16.00 17.74
N LEU A 209 8.31 15.90 16.43
CA LEU A 209 7.72 16.96 15.62
C LEU A 209 6.29 17.28 16.09
N ALA A 210 5.46 16.27 16.35
CA ALA A 210 4.10 16.47 16.85
C ALA A 210 4.06 17.17 18.22
N ARG A 211 5.05 16.89 19.09
CA ARG A 211 5.16 17.52 20.40
C ARG A 211 5.60 18.98 20.30
N ALA A 212 6.53 19.27 19.39
CA ALA A 212 7.06 20.62 19.20
C ALA A 212 6.11 21.53 18.39
N GLU A 213 5.49 21.00 17.33
CA GLU A 213 4.67 21.73 16.36
C GLU A 213 3.41 20.92 16.00
N PRO A 214 2.39 20.84 16.88
CA PRO A 214 1.21 20.01 16.67
C PRO A 214 0.42 20.32 15.39
N ASP A 215 0.43 21.59 14.97
CA ASP A 215 -0.29 22.09 13.80
C ASP A 215 0.57 22.09 12.52
N PHE A 216 1.73 21.43 12.53
CA PHE A 216 2.60 21.36 11.37
C PHE A 216 1.92 20.65 10.19
N ALA A 217 1.80 21.34 9.05
CA ALA A 217 0.94 20.94 7.94
C ALA A 217 1.24 19.53 7.37
N HIS A 218 2.50 19.07 7.39
CA HIS A 218 2.87 17.75 6.88
C HIS A 218 2.66 16.61 7.89
N LEU A 219 2.40 16.92 9.16
CA LEU A 219 2.34 15.93 10.23
C LEU A 219 1.29 14.83 9.97
N PRO A 220 0.04 15.14 9.56
CA PRO A 220 -0.94 14.10 9.26
C PRO A 220 -0.49 13.15 8.14
N ARG A 221 0.24 13.66 7.14
CA ARG A 221 0.73 12.85 6.02
C ARG A 221 1.87 11.92 6.45
N LEU A 222 2.75 12.38 7.33
CA LEU A 222 3.81 11.55 7.91
C LEU A 222 3.23 10.42 8.78
N VAL A 223 2.27 10.76 9.63
CA VAL A 223 1.54 9.78 10.46
C VAL A 223 0.86 8.73 9.58
N SER A 224 0.20 9.15 8.48
CA SER A 224 -0.45 8.20 7.58
C SER A 224 0.54 7.25 6.91
N LEU A 225 1.67 7.77 6.41
CA LEU A 225 2.70 6.95 5.76
C LEU A 225 3.29 5.91 6.71
N ARG A 226 3.57 6.29 7.96
CA ARG A 226 4.06 5.36 8.98
C ARG A 226 3.00 4.30 9.30
N ALA A 227 1.76 4.72 9.52
CA ALA A 227 0.66 3.81 9.81
C ALA A 227 0.41 2.80 8.67
N GLU A 228 0.47 3.25 7.39
CA GLU A 228 0.39 2.38 6.22
C GLU A 228 1.54 1.36 6.19
N ALA A 229 2.78 1.79 6.49
CA ALA A 229 3.94 0.89 6.53
C ALA A 229 3.87 -0.15 7.66
N LEU A 230 3.32 0.23 8.82
CA LEU A 230 3.07 -0.69 9.93
C LEU A 230 1.87 -1.62 9.66
N GLY A 231 0.96 -1.24 8.75
CA GLY A 231 -0.28 -1.97 8.48
C GLY A 231 -1.48 -1.51 9.30
N ASP A 232 -1.37 -0.39 10.04
CA ASP A 232 -2.48 0.21 10.80
C ASP A 232 -3.38 1.05 9.89
N MET A 233 -4.15 0.35 9.07
CA MET A 233 -5.04 0.97 8.08
C MET A 233 -6.11 1.90 8.69
N PRO A 234 -6.69 1.60 9.87
CA PRO A 234 -7.55 2.56 10.58
C PRO A 234 -6.84 3.89 10.90
N ALA A 235 -5.68 3.83 11.57
CA ALA A 235 -4.93 5.04 11.93
C ALA A 235 -4.45 5.81 10.70
N ALA A 236 -4.06 5.10 9.64
CA ALA A 236 -3.70 5.70 8.36
C ALA A 236 -4.88 6.45 7.73
N ALA A 237 -6.06 5.84 7.70
CA ALA A 237 -7.25 6.48 7.18
C ALA A 237 -7.55 7.78 7.94
N ASP A 238 -7.57 7.76 9.27
CA ASP A 238 -7.82 8.95 10.10
C ASP A 238 -6.80 10.06 9.88
N ALA A 239 -5.51 9.71 9.78
CA ALA A 239 -4.46 10.66 9.47
C ALA A 239 -4.63 11.28 8.08
N LEU A 240 -5.09 10.50 7.08
CA LEU A 240 -5.41 11.02 5.75
C LEU A 240 -6.63 11.94 5.75
N ALA A 241 -7.63 11.74 6.61
CA ALA A 241 -8.72 12.72 6.77
C ALA A 241 -8.17 14.09 7.17
N ARG A 242 -7.31 14.10 8.19
CA ARG A 242 -6.69 15.35 8.67
C ARG A 242 -5.81 15.99 7.59
N ALA A 243 -5.06 15.19 6.83
CA ALA A 243 -4.28 15.69 5.69
C ALA A 243 -5.16 16.32 4.60
N MET A 244 -6.33 15.75 4.33
CA MET A 244 -7.28 16.27 3.34
C MET A 244 -7.95 17.59 3.77
N VAL A 245 -8.06 17.88 5.07
CA VAL A 245 -8.52 19.20 5.53
C VAL A 245 -7.51 20.29 5.15
N ILE A 246 -6.22 19.96 5.17
CA ILE A 246 -5.11 20.87 4.81
C ILE A 246 -4.98 20.99 3.28
N GLU A 247 -5.14 19.87 2.56
CA GLU A 247 -5.01 19.79 1.10
C GLU A 247 -6.33 19.29 0.42
N PRO A 248 -7.44 20.06 0.46
CA PRO A 248 -8.78 19.58 0.07
C PRO A 248 -8.94 19.21 -1.42
N GLY A 249 -8.02 19.64 -2.28
CA GLY A 249 -7.99 19.29 -3.71
C GLY A 249 -7.11 18.10 -4.08
N ASN A 250 -6.41 17.48 -3.12
CA ASN A 250 -5.43 16.44 -3.43
C ASN A 250 -6.09 15.06 -3.61
N THR A 251 -6.42 14.73 -4.87
CA THR A 251 -7.06 13.45 -5.24
C THR A 251 -6.24 12.22 -4.85
N LYS A 252 -4.91 12.33 -4.72
CA LYS A 252 -4.05 11.23 -4.28
C LYS A 252 -4.27 10.89 -2.80
N LEU A 253 -4.54 11.89 -1.96
CA LEU A 253 -4.87 11.65 -0.54
C LEU A 253 -6.22 10.96 -0.41
N LEU A 254 -7.19 11.37 -1.22
CA LEU A 254 -8.51 10.74 -1.28
C LEU A 254 -8.42 9.28 -1.75
N GLU A 255 -7.66 8.98 -2.82
CA GLU A 255 -7.43 7.59 -3.28
C GLU A 255 -6.76 6.73 -2.19
N ARG A 256 -5.75 7.27 -1.51
CA ARG A 256 -5.08 6.57 -0.40
C ARG A 256 -6.04 6.32 0.77
N ARG A 257 -6.85 7.32 1.15
CA ARG A 257 -7.81 7.18 2.26
C ARG A 257 -8.84 6.11 1.95
N TRP A 258 -9.39 6.11 0.73
CA TRP A 258 -10.28 5.05 0.25
C TRP A 258 -9.66 3.65 0.42
N ARG A 259 -8.40 3.48 0.00
CA ARG A 259 -7.69 2.20 0.12
C ARG A 259 -7.51 1.77 1.58
N CYS A 260 -7.12 2.70 2.46
CA CYS A 260 -6.97 2.44 3.89
C CYS A 260 -8.30 2.07 4.54
N LEU A 261 -9.39 2.80 4.26
CA LEU A 261 -10.73 2.48 4.76
C LEU A 261 -11.20 1.10 4.29
N ARG A 262 -10.91 0.74 3.03
CA ARG A 262 -11.24 -0.57 2.48
C ARG A 262 -10.53 -1.69 3.22
N LEU A 263 -9.23 -1.57 3.47
CA LEU A 263 -8.43 -2.56 4.19
C LEU A 263 -8.77 -2.62 5.69
N ALA A 264 -9.06 -1.47 6.30
CA ALA A 264 -9.59 -1.37 7.66
C ALA A 264 -10.97 -2.04 7.80
N GLY A 265 -11.67 -2.21 6.67
CA GLY A 265 -13.04 -2.68 6.64
C GLY A 265 -13.99 -1.68 7.29
N ASP A 266 -13.79 -0.39 7.06
CA ASP A 266 -14.63 0.70 7.56
C ASP A 266 -15.66 1.11 6.51
N ALA A 267 -16.80 0.42 6.52
CA ALA A 267 -17.91 0.67 5.61
C ALA A 267 -18.53 2.08 5.82
N ALA A 268 -18.57 2.56 7.08
CA ALA A 268 -19.13 3.87 7.41
C ALA A 268 -18.22 4.98 6.87
N GLY A 269 -16.92 4.87 7.10
CA GLY A 269 -15.93 5.80 6.56
C GLY A 269 -15.92 5.82 5.03
N LEU A 270 -16.06 4.67 4.37
CA LEU A 270 -16.21 4.59 2.90
C LEU A 270 -17.47 5.30 2.41
N ALA A 271 -18.61 5.10 3.07
CA ALA A 271 -19.87 5.76 2.72
C ALA A 271 -19.83 7.27 2.92
N ALA A 272 -19.01 7.75 3.85
CA ALA A 272 -18.85 9.17 4.17
C ALA A 272 -17.83 9.92 3.28
N LEU A 273 -17.14 9.25 2.34
CA LEU A 273 -16.13 9.92 1.52
C LEU A 273 -16.76 10.97 0.58
N PRO A 274 -16.28 12.23 0.62
CA PRO A 274 -16.75 13.27 -0.29
C PRO A 274 -16.32 12.95 -1.73
N GLY A 275 -17.21 13.18 -2.69
CA GLY A 275 -16.89 12.92 -4.09
C GLY A 275 -16.69 11.44 -4.44
N ALA A 276 -17.35 10.51 -3.71
CA ALA A 276 -17.40 9.10 -4.10
C ALA A 276 -17.81 8.90 -5.57
N ALA A 277 -18.61 9.83 -6.11
CA ALA A 277 -18.95 9.92 -7.53
C ALA A 277 -17.82 10.54 -8.41
N SER A 278 -17.02 11.49 -7.90
CA SER A 278 -16.00 12.23 -8.66
C SER A 278 -14.61 11.58 -8.74
N LEU A 279 -14.36 10.50 -7.97
CA LEU A 279 -13.22 9.59 -8.18
C LEU A 279 -13.46 8.57 -9.30
N GLY A 280 -14.58 8.69 -10.02
CA GLY A 280 -14.98 7.79 -11.10
C GLY A 280 -16.13 6.84 -10.77
N GLY A 281 -17.13 7.27 -9.98
CA GLY A 281 -18.49 6.69 -9.89
C GLY A 281 -18.66 5.25 -9.37
N GLU A 282 -17.99 4.28 -9.97
CA GLU A 282 -18.13 2.84 -9.70
C GLU A 282 -17.16 2.26 -8.64
N PRO A 283 -15.89 2.71 -8.48
CA PRO A 283 -14.92 2.07 -7.58
C PRO A 283 -15.24 2.17 -6.09
N VAL A 284 -15.86 3.26 -5.64
CA VAL A 284 -16.16 3.47 -4.20
C VAL A 284 -17.39 2.68 -3.77
N ALA A 285 -18.45 2.69 -4.58
CA ALA A 285 -19.64 1.87 -4.32
C ALA A 285 -19.29 0.37 -4.37
N ALA A 286 -18.46 -0.04 -5.34
CA ALA A 286 -17.92 -1.40 -5.40
C ALA A 286 -17.12 -1.78 -4.15
N ALA A 287 -16.21 -0.90 -3.70
CA ALA A 287 -15.43 -1.10 -2.48
C ALA A 287 -16.33 -1.22 -1.23
N LEU A 288 -17.41 -0.45 -1.15
CA LEU A 288 -18.38 -0.54 -0.06
C LEU A 288 -19.11 -1.88 -0.08
N VAL A 289 -19.62 -2.33 -1.23
CA VAL A 289 -20.23 -3.67 -1.37
C VAL A 289 -19.26 -4.76 -0.93
N GLU A 290 -18.02 -4.74 -1.41
CA GLU A 290 -17.01 -5.73 -1.01
C GLU A 290 -16.76 -5.71 0.51
N THR A 291 -16.71 -4.52 1.11
CA THR A 291 -16.49 -4.35 2.55
C THR A 291 -17.64 -4.92 3.36
N LEU A 292 -18.89 -4.61 2.98
CA LEU A 292 -20.09 -5.13 3.63
C LEU A 292 -20.12 -6.67 3.55
N LEU A 293 -19.81 -7.24 2.39
CA LEU A 293 -19.73 -8.70 2.21
C LEU A 293 -18.64 -9.33 3.08
N GLU A 294 -17.49 -8.67 3.25
CA GLU A 294 -16.42 -9.14 4.14
C GLU A 294 -16.74 -9.03 5.62
N GLN A 295 -17.61 -8.10 6.01
CA GLN A 295 -18.16 -8.02 7.37
C GLN A 295 -19.30 -9.04 7.61
N GLY A 296 -19.76 -9.70 6.55
CA GLY A 296 -20.91 -10.61 6.57
C GLY A 296 -22.26 -9.91 6.46
N ASP A 297 -22.29 -8.60 6.25
CA ASP A 297 -23.53 -7.84 6.06
C ASP A 297 -24.04 -7.98 4.62
N CYS A 298 -24.45 -9.21 4.31
CA CYS A 298 -24.98 -9.56 2.99
C CYS A 298 -26.27 -8.80 2.69
N ALA A 299 -27.05 -8.46 3.71
CA ALA A 299 -28.31 -7.74 3.56
C ALA A 299 -28.07 -6.28 3.13
N ALA A 300 -27.16 -5.56 3.81
CA ALA A 300 -26.80 -4.21 3.40
C ALA A 300 -26.13 -4.19 2.02
N ALA A 301 -25.27 -5.17 1.72
CA ALA A 301 -24.66 -5.31 0.39
C ALA A 301 -25.70 -5.53 -0.71
N GLU A 302 -26.68 -6.40 -0.49
CA GLU A 302 -27.77 -6.68 -1.42
C GLU A 302 -28.69 -5.46 -1.61
N ALA A 303 -29.03 -4.76 -0.54
CA ALA A 303 -29.80 -3.52 -0.59
C ALA A 303 -29.07 -2.44 -1.40
N LEU A 304 -27.76 -2.27 -1.19
CA LEU A 304 -26.94 -1.33 -1.96
C LEU A 304 -26.89 -1.71 -3.44
N LEU A 305 -26.68 -3.00 -3.76
CA LEU A 305 -26.67 -3.48 -5.14
C LEU A 305 -28.01 -3.29 -5.86
N ALA A 306 -29.13 -3.34 -5.14
CA ALA A 306 -30.45 -3.08 -5.71
C ALA A 306 -30.63 -1.62 -6.16
N THR A 307 -29.84 -0.68 -5.64
CA THR A 307 -29.86 0.73 -6.06
C THR A 307 -29.09 0.99 -7.37
N TRP A 308 -28.28 0.03 -7.83
CA TRP A 308 -27.42 0.22 -8.99
C TRP A 308 -28.21 0.04 -10.30
N THR A 309 -28.10 1.03 -11.18
CA THR A 309 -28.76 1.03 -12.49
C THR A 309 -27.98 0.26 -13.55
N GLU A 310 -26.65 0.29 -13.50
CA GLU A 310 -25.78 -0.42 -14.44
C GLU A 310 -25.84 -1.94 -14.19
N GLU A 311 -26.18 -2.68 -15.24
CA GLU A 311 -26.49 -4.10 -15.14
C GLU A 311 -25.24 -4.95 -14.89
N VAL A 312 -24.12 -4.67 -15.55
CA VAL A 312 -22.88 -5.44 -15.41
C VAL A 312 -22.32 -5.29 -13.99
N ALA A 313 -22.33 -4.11 -13.40
CA ALA A 313 -21.89 -3.77 -12.06
C ALA A 313 -22.77 -4.50 -11.03
N ARG A 314 -24.09 -4.48 -11.22
CA ARG A 314 -25.03 -5.24 -10.37
C ARG A 314 -24.78 -6.75 -10.46
N LEU A 315 -24.51 -7.28 -11.66
CA LEU A 315 -24.13 -8.68 -11.85
C LEU A 315 -22.79 -9.01 -11.17
N ARG A 316 -21.78 -8.13 -11.26
CA ARG A 316 -20.48 -8.29 -10.59
C ARG A 316 -20.67 -8.34 -9.06
N GLY A 317 -21.52 -7.49 -8.50
CA GLY A 317 -21.91 -7.57 -7.09
C GLY A 317 -22.64 -8.88 -6.74
N GLY A 318 -23.56 -9.31 -7.60
CA GLY A 318 -24.28 -10.58 -7.46
C GLY A 318 -23.36 -11.81 -7.43
N VAL A 319 -22.30 -11.82 -8.24
CA VAL A 319 -21.25 -12.85 -8.18
C VAL A 319 -20.61 -12.91 -6.80
N LEU A 320 -20.15 -11.78 -6.26
CA LEU A 320 -19.46 -11.73 -4.97
C LEU A 320 -20.40 -12.08 -3.81
N LEU A 321 -21.66 -11.63 -3.86
CA LEU A 321 -22.69 -11.97 -2.89
C LEU A 321 -23.00 -13.47 -2.90
N ALA A 322 -23.13 -14.08 -4.09
CA ALA A 322 -23.36 -15.52 -4.23
C ALA A 322 -22.19 -16.34 -3.68
N LEU A 323 -20.94 -15.97 -4.00
CA LEU A 323 -19.74 -16.59 -3.42
C LEU A 323 -19.72 -16.47 -1.90
N ARG A 324 -20.07 -15.29 -1.35
CA ARG A 324 -20.15 -15.05 0.09
C ARG A 324 -21.19 -15.93 0.78
N ARG A 325 -22.33 -16.18 0.12
CA ARG A 325 -23.39 -17.10 0.58
C ARG A 325 -23.05 -18.58 0.35
N GLY A 326 -21.92 -18.89 -0.28
CA GLY A 326 -21.51 -20.25 -0.62
C GLY A 326 -22.22 -20.84 -1.85
N ASP A 327 -23.02 -20.06 -2.57
CA ASP A 327 -23.75 -20.47 -3.78
C ASP A 327 -22.86 -20.31 -5.03
N ALA A 328 -21.93 -21.24 -5.18
CA ALA A 328 -20.96 -21.26 -6.29
C ALA A 328 -21.64 -21.38 -7.67
N ALA A 329 -22.76 -22.07 -7.76
CA ALA A 329 -23.52 -22.23 -8.99
C ALA A 329 -24.14 -20.90 -9.44
N ARG A 330 -24.77 -20.16 -8.52
CA ARG A 330 -25.32 -18.83 -8.79
C ARG A 330 -24.23 -17.81 -9.13
N ALA A 331 -23.08 -17.88 -8.47
CA ALA A 331 -21.92 -17.06 -8.83
C ALA A 331 -21.49 -17.29 -10.29
N ALA A 332 -21.35 -18.56 -10.70
CA ALA A 332 -21.02 -18.91 -12.08
C ALA A 332 -22.11 -18.46 -13.08
N ALA A 333 -23.39 -18.51 -12.69
CA ALA A 333 -24.51 -18.05 -13.52
C ALA A 333 -24.47 -16.53 -13.74
N HIS A 334 -24.28 -15.73 -12.69
CA HIS A 334 -24.11 -14.27 -12.82
C HIS A 334 -22.91 -13.91 -13.69
N ALA A 335 -21.77 -14.59 -13.51
CA ALA A 335 -20.60 -14.38 -14.36
C ALA A 335 -20.88 -14.76 -15.83
N SER A 336 -21.68 -15.80 -16.08
CA SER A 336 -22.13 -16.17 -17.43
C SER A 336 -22.98 -15.07 -18.07
N ALA A 337 -23.85 -14.43 -17.29
CA ALA A 337 -24.66 -13.32 -17.75
C ALA A 337 -23.81 -12.09 -18.11
N ILE A 338 -22.73 -11.82 -17.37
CA ILE A 338 -21.76 -10.78 -17.74
C ILE A 338 -21.10 -11.14 -19.07
N LEU A 339 -20.62 -12.37 -19.24
CA LEU A 339 -19.95 -12.80 -20.47
C LEU A 339 -20.86 -12.84 -21.70
N ALA A 340 -22.18 -12.97 -21.52
CA ALA A 340 -23.13 -12.81 -22.61
C ALA A 340 -23.19 -11.35 -23.13
N ARG A 341 -22.88 -10.38 -22.28
CA ARG A 341 -22.86 -8.93 -22.59
C ARG A 341 -21.46 -8.46 -22.99
N VAL A 342 -20.44 -8.97 -22.31
CA VAL A 342 -19.02 -8.62 -22.48
C VAL A 342 -18.19 -9.91 -22.60
N PRO A 343 -18.13 -10.54 -23.80
CA PRO A 343 -17.57 -11.89 -23.99
C PRO A 343 -16.12 -12.11 -23.54
N ASN A 344 -15.31 -11.06 -23.48
CA ASN A 344 -13.89 -11.13 -23.11
C ASN A 344 -13.58 -10.39 -21.81
N ASP A 345 -14.57 -10.18 -20.95
CA ASP A 345 -14.36 -9.63 -19.62
C ASP A 345 -13.49 -10.58 -18.76
N GLY A 346 -12.26 -10.16 -18.48
CA GLY A 346 -11.30 -10.97 -17.72
C GLY A 346 -11.74 -11.24 -16.28
N TRP A 347 -12.39 -10.28 -15.64
CA TRP A 347 -12.90 -10.44 -14.28
C TRP A 347 -14.01 -11.49 -14.23
N ALA A 348 -14.96 -11.44 -15.18
CA ALA A 348 -16.06 -12.38 -15.24
C ALA A 348 -15.58 -13.80 -15.62
N LEU A 349 -14.62 -13.93 -16.55
CA LEU A 349 -14.01 -15.22 -16.86
C LEU A 349 -13.34 -15.84 -15.64
N TRP A 350 -12.60 -15.05 -14.86
CA TRP A 350 -11.94 -15.50 -13.64
C TRP A 350 -12.97 -15.95 -12.58
N ARG A 351 -13.97 -15.11 -12.30
CA ARG A 351 -15.00 -15.42 -11.29
C ARG A 351 -15.89 -16.58 -11.68
N GLN A 352 -16.14 -16.76 -12.98
CA GLN A 352 -16.83 -17.96 -13.45
C GLN A 352 -15.97 -19.21 -13.27
N ALA A 353 -14.66 -19.15 -13.54
CA ALA A 353 -13.75 -20.27 -13.31
C ALA A 353 -13.75 -20.68 -11.83
N GLU A 354 -13.71 -19.71 -10.92
CA GLU A 354 -13.79 -19.92 -9.48
C GLU A 354 -15.13 -20.54 -9.07
N GLY A 355 -16.27 -19.97 -9.48
CA GLY A 355 -17.59 -20.54 -9.19
C GLY A 355 -17.77 -21.97 -9.73
N LEU A 356 -17.27 -22.24 -10.94
CA LEU A 356 -17.28 -23.58 -11.53
C LEU A 356 -16.37 -24.56 -10.77
N ALA A 357 -15.17 -24.14 -10.36
CA ALA A 357 -14.27 -24.97 -9.57
C ALA A 357 -14.88 -25.32 -8.20
N LEU A 358 -15.48 -24.32 -7.52
CA LEU A 358 -16.19 -24.52 -6.24
C LEU A 358 -17.49 -25.32 -6.38
N ALA A 359 -18.03 -25.44 -7.58
CA ALA A 359 -19.14 -26.35 -7.92
C ALA A 359 -18.64 -27.70 -8.48
N PHE A 360 -17.34 -28.00 -8.37
CA PHE A 360 -16.71 -29.24 -8.84
C PHE A 360 -16.88 -29.49 -10.35
N ARG A 361 -17.02 -28.43 -11.16
CA ARG A 361 -17.11 -28.47 -12.63
C ARG A 361 -15.75 -28.18 -13.26
N ALA A 362 -14.78 -29.05 -13.00
CA ALA A 362 -13.36 -28.79 -13.29
C ALA A 362 -13.02 -28.53 -14.77
N GLU A 363 -13.56 -29.31 -15.72
CA GLU A 363 -13.30 -29.09 -17.15
C GLU A 363 -13.87 -27.76 -17.65
N ALA A 364 -15.05 -27.37 -17.17
CA ALA A 364 -15.65 -26.08 -17.51
C ALA A 364 -14.84 -24.92 -16.92
N ALA A 365 -14.36 -25.06 -15.68
CA ALA A 365 -13.47 -24.08 -15.05
C ALA A 365 -12.14 -23.95 -15.82
N TRP A 366 -11.54 -25.07 -16.21
CA TRP A 366 -10.30 -25.09 -16.99
C TRP A 366 -10.44 -24.38 -18.34
N ALA A 367 -11.57 -24.57 -19.03
CA ALA A 367 -11.85 -23.89 -20.29
C ALA A 367 -11.85 -22.35 -20.13
N ARG A 368 -12.34 -21.82 -19.00
CA ARG A 368 -12.31 -20.38 -18.70
C ARG A 368 -10.89 -19.88 -18.41
N LEU A 369 -10.09 -20.63 -17.65
CA LEU A 369 -8.68 -20.31 -17.41
C LEU A 369 -7.86 -20.29 -18.71
N ARG A 370 -8.12 -21.24 -19.61
CA ARG A 370 -7.49 -21.28 -20.95
C ARG A 370 -7.90 -20.09 -21.82
N ARG A 371 -9.15 -19.65 -21.73
CA ARG A 371 -9.62 -18.44 -22.43
C ARG A 371 -8.93 -17.18 -21.89
N LEU A 372 -8.76 -17.05 -20.58
CA LEU A 372 -7.98 -15.96 -19.97
C LEU A 372 -6.52 -15.94 -20.46
N GLU A 373 -5.88 -17.11 -20.52
CA GLU A 373 -4.53 -17.26 -21.08
C GLU A 373 -4.47 -16.80 -22.54
N ALA A 374 -5.45 -17.19 -23.36
CA ALA A 374 -5.51 -16.82 -24.78
C ALA A 374 -5.73 -15.31 -25.01
N LEU A 375 -6.39 -14.63 -24.07
CA LEU A 375 -6.62 -13.18 -24.13
C LEU A 375 -5.44 -12.36 -23.62
N GLY A 376 -4.37 -12.98 -23.10
CA GLY A 376 -3.25 -12.28 -22.45
C GLY A 376 -3.60 -11.66 -21.09
N ALA A 377 -4.89 -11.66 -20.71
CA ALA A 377 -5.38 -11.13 -19.45
C ALA A 377 -4.85 -11.90 -18.23
N LEU A 378 -4.38 -13.14 -18.42
CA LEU A 378 -3.71 -13.91 -17.38
C LEU A 378 -2.46 -14.57 -17.97
N GLY A 379 -1.28 -14.23 -17.43
CA GLY A 379 -0.05 -14.89 -17.84
C GLY A 379 -0.15 -16.42 -17.73
N ARG A 380 0.38 -17.14 -18.71
CA ARG A 380 0.32 -18.62 -18.81
C ARG A 380 0.81 -19.34 -17.55
N ARG A 381 1.84 -18.79 -16.88
CA ARG A 381 2.34 -19.30 -15.60
C ARG A 381 1.34 -19.04 -14.48
N THR A 382 0.76 -17.84 -14.43
CA THR A 382 -0.23 -17.41 -13.44
C THR A 382 -1.54 -18.23 -13.52
N ALA A 383 -2.01 -18.59 -14.71
CA ALA A 383 -3.22 -19.42 -14.88
C ALA A 383 -3.11 -20.81 -14.26
N ARG A 384 -1.92 -21.41 -14.32
CA ARG A 384 -1.65 -22.77 -13.86
C ARG A 384 -1.13 -22.85 -12.42
N HIS A 385 -0.58 -21.74 -11.90
CA HIS A 385 0.10 -21.70 -10.61
C HIS A 385 -0.58 -20.78 -9.58
N ASN A 386 -1.85 -20.42 -9.80
CA ASN A 386 -2.68 -19.80 -8.78
C ASN A 386 -3.53 -20.88 -8.09
N ALA A 387 -4.10 -20.56 -6.91
CA ALA A 387 -4.85 -21.54 -6.12
C ALA A 387 -6.03 -22.19 -6.88
N ILE A 388 -6.78 -21.44 -7.70
CA ILE A 388 -7.87 -22.00 -8.52
C ILE A 388 -7.32 -22.91 -9.62
N GLY A 389 -6.21 -22.53 -10.26
CA GLY A 389 -5.53 -23.37 -11.26
C GLY A 389 -5.01 -24.68 -10.66
N HIS A 390 -4.39 -24.63 -9.48
CA HIS A 390 -3.96 -25.82 -8.74
C HIS A 390 -5.15 -26.71 -8.39
N LEU A 391 -6.23 -26.11 -7.89
CA LEU A 391 -7.44 -26.84 -7.53
C LEU A 391 -8.09 -27.53 -8.74
N VAL A 392 -8.20 -26.81 -9.85
CA VAL A 392 -8.77 -27.36 -11.09
C VAL A 392 -7.88 -28.48 -11.64
N ASN A 393 -6.55 -28.33 -11.58
CA ASN A 393 -5.65 -29.40 -12.01
C ASN A 393 -5.80 -30.66 -11.13
N ASP A 394 -5.84 -30.50 -9.81
CA ASP A 394 -6.06 -31.59 -8.84
C ASP A 394 -7.38 -32.33 -9.12
N MET A 395 -8.47 -31.59 -9.29
CA MET A 395 -9.79 -32.16 -9.63
C MET A 395 -9.79 -32.96 -10.94
N ARG A 396 -8.99 -32.54 -11.93
CA ARG A 396 -8.90 -33.20 -13.24
C ARG A 396 -8.09 -34.49 -13.20
N LEU A 397 -7.26 -34.70 -12.17
CA LEU A 397 -6.60 -36.00 -11.94
C LEU A 397 -7.62 -37.08 -11.51
N HIS A 398 -8.74 -36.68 -10.88
CA HIS A 398 -9.79 -37.58 -10.38
C HIS A 398 -11.18 -37.23 -10.97
N PRO A 399 -11.39 -37.34 -12.29
CA PRO A 399 -12.59 -36.82 -12.95
C PRO A 399 -13.89 -37.49 -12.48
N ALA A 400 -13.86 -38.79 -12.18
CA ALA A 400 -15.03 -39.52 -11.69
C ALA A 400 -15.45 -39.06 -10.28
N ALA A 401 -14.49 -38.89 -9.36
CA ALA A 401 -14.75 -38.41 -8.01
C ALA A 401 -15.26 -36.96 -8.05
N THR A 402 -14.64 -36.11 -8.85
CA THR A 402 -15.05 -34.72 -9.07
C THR A 402 -16.47 -34.63 -9.65
N ALA A 403 -16.82 -35.44 -10.65
CA ALA A 403 -18.17 -35.47 -11.20
C ALA A 403 -19.23 -35.92 -10.17
N ARG A 404 -18.89 -36.92 -9.34
CA ARG A 404 -19.75 -37.38 -8.24
C ARG A 404 -19.98 -36.26 -7.20
N LEU A 405 -18.95 -35.49 -6.85
CA LEU A 405 -19.08 -34.32 -5.98
C LEU A 405 -19.95 -33.23 -6.59
N ALA A 406 -19.83 -32.99 -7.90
CA ALA A 406 -20.63 -31.97 -8.59
C ALA A 406 -22.13 -32.30 -8.61
N ILE A 407 -22.48 -33.59 -8.64
CA ILE A 407 -23.86 -34.07 -8.45
C ILE A 407 -24.25 -33.95 -6.97
N ALA A 408 -23.39 -34.39 -6.06
CA ALA A 408 -23.68 -34.33 -4.64
C ALA A 408 -23.91 -32.90 -4.13
N ALA A 409 -23.27 -31.90 -4.73
CA ALA A 409 -23.46 -30.49 -4.40
C ALA A 409 -24.89 -29.96 -4.64
N THR A 410 -25.74 -30.68 -5.38
CA THR A 410 -27.16 -30.33 -5.56
C THR A 410 -28.08 -31.05 -4.57
N LEU A 411 -27.55 -31.94 -3.74
CA LEU A 411 -28.30 -32.70 -2.74
C LEU A 411 -28.37 -31.93 -1.40
N PRO A 412 -29.25 -32.34 -0.47
CA PRO A 412 -29.23 -31.84 0.90
C PRO A 412 -27.83 -31.97 1.53
N ARG A 413 -27.49 -31.01 2.40
CA ARG A 413 -26.14 -30.87 2.99
C ARG A 413 -25.59 -32.17 3.58
N ALA A 414 -26.41 -32.91 4.32
CA ALA A 414 -25.99 -34.15 4.98
C ALA A 414 -25.57 -35.24 3.96
N GLU A 415 -26.31 -35.37 2.86
CA GLU A 415 -26.00 -36.32 1.79
C GLU A 415 -24.74 -35.90 1.03
N ALA A 416 -24.61 -34.61 0.72
CA ALA A 416 -23.42 -34.06 0.09
C ALA A 416 -22.16 -34.33 0.92
N MET A 417 -22.25 -34.14 2.25
CA MET A 417 -21.17 -34.45 3.18
C MET A 417 -20.85 -35.94 3.23
N ALA A 418 -21.85 -36.81 3.25
CA ALA A 418 -21.64 -38.26 3.28
C ALA A 418 -20.87 -38.74 2.04
N VAL A 419 -21.21 -38.22 0.85
CA VAL A 419 -20.49 -38.52 -0.40
C VAL A 419 -19.04 -38.05 -0.32
N ALA A 420 -18.81 -36.83 0.15
CA ALA A 420 -17.46 -36.28 0.27
C ALA A 420 -16.61 -37.07 1.30
N ALA A 421 -17.18 -37.46 2.43
CA ALA A 421 -16.54 -38.29 3.44
C ALA A 421 -16.19 -39.69 2.93
N GLU A 422 -17.08 -40.31 2.15
CA GLU A 422 -16.81 -41.60 1.52
C GLU A 422 -15.64 -41.51 0.53
N LEU A 423 -15.65 -40.51 -0.35
CA LEU A 423 -14.58 -40.29 -1.31
C LEU A 423 -13.23 -40.04 -0.62
N LEU A 424 -13.22 -39.22 0.43
CA LEU A 424 -12.00 -38.90 1.15
C LEU A 424 -11.45 -40.08 1.95
N ARG A 425 -12.30 -40.93 2.53
CA ARG A 425 -11.85 -42.17 3.21
C ARG A 425 -11.18 -43.15 2.25
N ARG A 426 -11.63 -43.20 0.98
CA ARG A 426 -11.01 -44.05 -0.05
C ARG A 426 -9.66 -43.51 -0.50
N GLU A 427 -9.55 -42.19 -0.63
CA GLU A 427 -8.33 -41.53 -1.09
C GLU A 427 -8.11 -40.20 -0.35
N PRO A 428 -7.39 -40.22 0.79
CA PRO A 428 -7.21 -39.06 1.67
C PRO A 428 -6.45 -37.89 1.03
N GLY A 429 -5.70 -38.15 -0.05
CA GLY A 429 -4.92 -37.15 -0.77
C GLY A 429 -5.76 -36.22 -1.67
N MET A 430 -7.03 -36.52 -1.92
CA MET A 430 -7.85 -35.71 -2.82
C MET A 430 -8.29 -34.38 -2.17
N THR A 431 -8.00 -33.25 -2.83
CA THR A 431 -8.33 -31.92 -2.29
C THR A 431 -9.81 -31.57 -2.47
N ALA A 432 -10.45 -32.04 -3.55
CA ALA A 432 -11.84 -31.70 -3.87
C ALA A 432 -12.88 -32.24 -2.85
N PRO A 433 -12.85 -33.52 -2.42
CA PRO A 433 -13.72 -34.01 -1.35
C PRO A 433 -13.42 -33.30 -0.02
N ALA A 434 -12.15 -32.97 0.24
CA ALA A 434 -11.76 -32.26 1.46
C ALA A 434 -12.38 -30.85 1.53
N LEU A 435 -12.35 -30.10 0.42
CA LEU A 435 -13.02 -28.80 0.33
C LEU A 435 -14.53 -28.91 0.48
N ALA A 436 -15.16 -29.93 -0.11
CA ALA A 436 -16.59 -30.17 0.03
C ALA A 436 -16.97 -30.34 1.52
N LEU A 437 -16.20 -31.15 2.26
CA LEU A 437 -16.41 -31.37 3.69
C LEU A 437 -16.15 -30.13 4.53
N VAL A 438 -15.02 -29.44 4.35
CA VAL A 438 -14.68 -28.25 5.13
C VAL A 438 -15.74 -27.16 4.93
N ARG A 439 -16.16 -26.90 3.69
CA ARG A 439 -17.23 -25.92 3.39
C ARG A 439 -18.58 -26.29 3.98
N ALA A 440 -18.91 -27.59 3.96
CA ALA A 440 -20.12 -28.11 4.58
C ALA A 440 -19.97 -28.37 6.09
N GLY A 441 -18.79 -28.17 6.67
CA GLY A 441 -18.49 -28.32 8.08
C GLY A 441 -18.55 -27.01 8.87
N VAL A 442 -18.68 -25.85 8.21
CA VAL A 442 -18.64 -24.52 8.85
C VAL A 442 -19.93 -24.14 9.61
N ALA A 443 -20.61 -25.10 10.21
CA ALA A 443 -21.59 -24.82 11.25
C ALA A 443 -20.95 -25.19 12.58
N ALA A 444 -21.14 -24.38 13.62
CA ALA A 444 -20.56 -24.62 14.94
C ALA A 444 -20.83 -26.07 15.36
N MET A 445 -19.78 -26.89 15.38
CA MET A 445 -19.86 -28.24 15.91
C MET A 445 -19.86 -28.13 17.44
N PRO A 446 -20.67 -28.94 18.15
CA PRO A 446 -20.65 -28.92 19.60
C PRO A 446 -19.23 -29.23 20.13
N CYS A 447 -18.70 -28.35 20.98
CA CYS A 447 -17.39 -28.52 21.64
C CYS A 447 -17.53 -29.36 22.94
N ASP A 448 -16.46 -30.03 23.39
CA ASP A 448 -16.45 -30.64 24.74
C ASP A 448 -15.89 -29.65 25.71
N VAL A 449 -16.65 -29.34 26.74
CA VAL A 449 -16.09 -28.55 27.84
C VAL A 449 -14.95 -29.30 28.55
N ALA A 450 -14.83 -30.64 28.41
CA ALA A 450 -13.76 -31.44 28.98
C ALA A 450 -12.46 -31.55 28.14
N ALA A 451 -12.43 -31.07 26.88
CA ALA A 451 -11.21 -31.09 26.08
C ALA A 451 -10.17 -30.05 26.59
N PRO A 452 -8.86 -30.33 26.50
CA PRO A 452 -7.83 -29.35 26.90
C PRO A 452 -7.99 -28.06 26.09
N ALA A 453 -8.12 -26.93 26.79
CA ALA A 453 -8.31 -25.64 26.15
C ALA A 453 -7.07 -25.24 25.34
N ILE A 454 -7.30 -24.57 24.21
CA ILE A 454 -6.25 -23.86 23.48
C ILE A 454 -5.59 -22.86 24.44
N PRO A 455 -4.26 -22.92 24.63
CA PRO A 455 -3.54 -22.01 25.51
C PRO A 455 -3.80 -20.54 25.16
N ALA A 456 -3.86 -19.68 26.18
CA ALA A 456 -3.95 -18.22 26.04
C ALA A 456 -2.61 -17.62 25.57
N ARG A 457 -2.16 -18.02 24.38
CA ARG A 457 -0.88 -17.67 23.78
C ARG A 457 -1.09 -17.26 22.33
N LEU A 458 -0.45 -16.18 21.92
CA LEU A 458 -0.51 -15.64 20.57
C LEU A 458 0.88 -15.70 19.95
N HIS A 459 0.93 -16.16 18.70
CA HIS A 459 2.16 -16.34 17.96
C HIS A 459 2.11 -15.54 16.66
N LEU A 460 3.20 -14.84 16.36
CA LEU A 460 3.39 -14.14 15.09
C LEU A 460 4.82 -14.28 14.60
N PHE A 461 5.03 -14.05 13.30
CA PHE A 461 6.33 -14.10 12.66
C PHE A 461 6.91 -12.70 12.42
N ALA A 462 8.22 -12.56 12.63
CA ALA A 462 9.04 -11.42 12.25
C ALA A 462 10.05 -11.85 11.18
N ALA A 463 10.26 -10.99 10.18
CA ALA A 463 11.22 -11.27 9.10
C ALA A 463 12.67 -11.35 9.61
N GLY A 464 12.97 -10.68 10.73
CA GLY A 464 14.26 -10.68 11.38
C GLY A 464 14.17 -10.00 12.74
N GLN A 465 15.31 -9.89 13.43
CA GLN A 465 15.40 -9.11 14.66
C GLN A 465 15.15 -7.62 14.36
N GLY A 466 14.37 -6.95 15.21
CA GLY A 466 14.05 -5.53 15.03
C GLY A 466 13.00 -5.22 13.96
N ASP A 467 12.21 -6.20 13.52
CA ASP A 467 11.08 -5.96 12.60
C ASP A 467 10.01 -5.07 13.27
N ALA A 468 10.02 -3.78 12.93
CA ALA A 468 9.14 -2.77 13.52
C ALA A 468 7.64 -3.09 13.30
N GLN A 469 7.28 -3.68 12.15
CA GLN A 469 5.90 -4.11 11.91
C GLN A 469 5.52 -5.24 12.86
N ALA A 470 6.37 -6.26 13.01
CA ALA A 470 6.08 -7.35 13.94
C ALA A 470 6.00 -6.88 15.39
N THR A 471 6.89 -5.97 15.82
CA THR A 471 6.85 -5.34 17.14
C THR A 471 5.54 -4.58 17.37
N PHE A 472 5.12 -3.77 16.41
CA PHE A 472 3.84 -3.07 16.46
C PHE A 472 2.64 -4.02 16.55
N LEU A 473 2.59 -5.04 15.70
CA LEU A 473 1.51 -6.03 15.71
C LEU A 473 1.47 -6.82 17.03
N ALA A 474 2.64 -7.19 17.58
CA ALA A 474 2.75 -7.85 18.88
C ALA A 474 2.23 -6.97 20.02
N GLY A 475 2.61 -5.67 20.03
CA GLY A 475 2.12 -4.71 21.01
C GLY A 475 0.60 -4.55 20.96
N ARG A 476 0.02 -4.51 19.75
CA ARG A 476 -1.44 -4.45 19.56
C ARG A 476 -2.14 -5.72 20.05
N LEU A 477 -1.58 -6.90 19.76
CA LEU A 477 -2.10 -8.16 20.26
C LEU A 477 -2.07 -8.18 21.80
N ALA A 478 -0.97 -7.77 22.43
CA ALA A 478 -0.85 -7.72 23.88
C ALA A 478 -1.88 -6.77 24.51
N ALA A 479 -2.09 -5.59 23.92
CA ALA A 479 -3.07 -4.61 24.39
C ALA A 479 -4.52 -5.14 24.32
N LEU A 480 -4.87 -5.89 23.27
CA LEU A 480 -6.22 -6.46 23.08
C LEU A 480 -6.45 -7.77 23.86
N HIS A 481 -5.40 -8.37 24.42
CA HIS A 481 -5.46 -9.66 25.11
C HIS A 481 -4.70 -9.61 26.45
N PRO A 482 -5.18 -8.81 27.42
CA PRO A 482 -4.56 -8.78 28.74
C PRO A 482 -4.55 -10.19 29.34
N GLY A 483 -3.39 -10.62 29.82
CA GLY A 483 -3.18 -11.96 30.38
C GLY A 483 -2.81 -13.06 29.38
N TRP A 484 -2.76 -12.76 28.07
CA TRP A 484 -2.28 -13.71 27.06
C TRP A 484 -0.80 -13.48 26.78
N ALA A 485 -0.02 -14.55 26.64
CA ALA A 485 1.39 -14.42 26.27
C ALA A 485 1.51 -14.20 24.76
N VAL A 486 2.15 -13.10 24.35
CA VAL A 486 2.43 -12.81 22.93
C VAL A 486 3.88 -13.16 22.63
N GLN A 487 4.11 -13.95 21.59
CA GLN A 487 5.44 -14.42 21.18
C GLN A 487 5.71 -14.14 19.71
N VAL A 488 6.79 -13.41 19.47
CA VAL A 488 7.33 -13.16 18.13
C VAL A 488 8.41 -14.20 17.82
N TRP A 489 8.25 -14.84 16.68
CA TRP A 489 9.14 -15.87 16.16
C TRP A 489 9.94 -15.35 14.97
N THR A 490 11.21 -15.75 14.91
CA THR A 490 12.03 -15.66 13.69
C THR A 490 12.43 -17.08 13.27
N THR A 491 12.90 -17.23 12.03
CA THR A 491 13.39 -18.53 11.53
C THR A 491 14.55 -19.04 12.39
N GLU A 492 15.47 -18.17 12.77
CA GLU A 492 16.65 -18.49 13.58
C GLU A 492 16.24 -18.96 14.98
N ARG A 493 15.27 -18.27 15.60
CA ARG A 493 14.76 -18.63 16.93
C ARG A 493 14.11 -20.02 16.92
N LEU A 494 13.37 -20.37 15.87
CA LEU A 494 12.76 -21.69 15.76
C LEU A 494 13.81 -22.77 15.49
N LEU A 495 14.74 -22.52 14.56
CA LEU A 495 15.83 -23.46 14.25
C LEU A 495 16.70 -23.77 15.48
N ALA A 496 17.01 -22.77 16.31
CA ALA A 496 17.75 -22.96 17.54
C ALA A 496 17.05 -23.89 18.55
N ARG A 497 15.71 -23.95 18.53
CA ARG A 497 14.95 -24.93 19.32
C ARG A 497 14.84 -26.28 18.63
N ALA A 498 14.94 -26.30 17.30
CA ALA A 498 14.80 -27.51 16.51
C ALA A 498 15.95 -28.49 16.70
N ASP A 499 17.14 -27.98 16.99
CA ASP A 499 18.32 -28.79 17.27
C ASP A 499 18.33 -29.39 18.69
N GLY A 500 17.29 -29.13 19.51
CA GLY A 500 17.13 -29.71 20.86
C GLY A 500 15.84 -30.55 21.04
N ASP A 501 14.66 -29.95 20.84
CA ASP A 501 13.37 -30.50 21.28
C ASP A 501 12.39 -30.87 20.15
N LEU A 502 12.77 -30.73 18.87
CA LEU A 502 11.84 -30.92 17.73
C LEU A 502 12.04 -32.22 16.94
N PRO A 503 11.01 -32.64 16.16
CA PRO A 503 11.20 -33.66 15.13
C PRO A 503 12.37 -33.25 14.22
N PRO A 504 13.43 -34.06 14.08
CA PRO A 504 14.60 -33.73 13.25
C PRO A 504 14.24 -33.40 11.80
N ALA A 505 13.10 -33.91 11.32
CA ALA A 505 12.55 -33.61 10.01
C ALA A 505 12.17 -32.13 9.84
N LEU A 506 11.67 -31.43 10.87
CA LEU A 506 11.28 -30.02 10.76
C LEU A 506 12.49 -29.12 10.53
N GLY A 507 13.57 -29.29 11.30
CA GLY A 507 14.80 -28.52 11.10
C GLY A 507 15.39 -28.73 9.70
N LYS A 508 15.36 -29.97 9.20
CA LYS A 508 15.79 -30.30 7.83
C LYS A 508 14.86 -29.66 6.78
N ALA A 509 13.54 -29.75 6.95
CA ALA A 509 12.57 -29.18 6.03
C ALA A 509 12.68 -27.65 5.95
N LEU A 510 12.83 -26.95 7.08
CA LEU A 510 13.02 -25.49 7.11
C LEU A 510 14.25 -25.04 6.31
N ARG A 511 15.35 -25.80 6.41
CA ARG A 511 16.59 -25.54 5.64
C ARG A 511 16.45 -25.83 4.15
N LEU A 512 15.68 -26.86 3.78
CA LEU A 512 15.47 -27.28 2.38
C LEU A 512 14.32 -26.55 1.67
N ALA A 513 13.43 -25.89 2.41
CA ALA A 513 12.27 -25.24 1.84
C ALA A 513 12.68 -24.18 0.78
N PRO A 514 12.15 -24.28 -0.46
CA PRO A 514 12.62 -23.50 -1.62
C PRO A 514 12.16 -22.04 -1.62
N GLY A 515 11.21 -21.66 -0.77
CA GLY A 515 10.69 -20.28 -0.71
C GLY A 515 10.07 -19.90 0.63
N HIS A 516 9.89 -18.59 0.82
CA HIS A 516 9.38 -18.01 2.08
C HIS A 516 8.01 -18.57 2.49
N ALA A 517 7.08 -18.75 1.55
CA ALA A 517 5.74 -19.26 1.87
C ALA A 517 5.77 -20.64 2.55
N MET A 518 6.57 -21.59 2.02
CA MET A 518 6.71 -22.92 2.63
C MET A 518 7.41 -22.85 3.99
N ARG A 519 8.38 -21.96 4.16
CA ARG A 519 9.04 -21.74 5.45
C ARG A 519 8.08 -21.19 6.50
N ASP A 520 7.28 -20.19 6.13
CA ASP A 520 6.28 -19.58 7.02
C ASP A 520 5.22 -20.61 7.44
N ASP A 521 4.77 -21.45 6.51
CA ASP A 521 3.84 -22.55 6.77
C ASP A 521 4.41 -23.60 7.71
N LEU A 522 5.65 -24.08 7.46
CA LEU A 522 6.34 -25.03 8.33
C LEU A 522 6.58 -24.45 9.74
N LEU A 523 6.97 -23.18 9.82
CA LEU A 523 7.19 -22.48 11.08
C LEU A 523 5.88 -22.39 11.88
N ARG A 524 4.79 -22.00 11.23
CA ARG A 524 3.45 -21.94 11.84
C ARG A 524 3.00 -23.30 12.37
N LEU A 525 3.10 -24.35 11.55
CA LEU A 525 2.72 -25.71 11.94
C LEU A 525 3.58 -26.20 13.10
N GLY A 526 4.90 -26.02 13.02
CA GLY A 526 5.83 -26.37 14.09
C GLY A 526 5.48 -25.70 15.42
N VAL A 527 5.36 -24.36 15.42
CA VAL A 527 5.03 -23.59 16.63
C VAL A 527 3.71 -24.04 17.24
N LEU A 528 2.64 -24.21 16.44
CA LEU A 528 1.34 -24.62 16.96
C LEU A 528 1.34 -26.07 17.50
N VAL A 529 2.08 -26.99 16.86
CA VAL A 529 2.23 -28.36 17.38
C VAL A 529 2.98 -28.35 18.71
N MET A 530 3.99 -27.49 18.88
CA MET A 530 4.81 -27.42 20.09
C MET A 530 4.12 -26.71 21.25
N GLU A 531 3.66 -25.48 21.00
CA GLU A 531 3.26 -24.52 22.03
C GLU A 531 1.74 -24.40 22.14
N GLY A 532 1.00 -24.90 21.15
CA GLY A 532 -0.42 -24.60 20.98
C GLY A 532 -0.64 -23.10 20.76
N GLY A 533 -1.78 -22.60 21.25
CA GLY A 533 -2.14 -21.19 21.15
C GLY A 533 -2.72 -20.84 19.80
N ALA A 534 -2.76 -19.54 19.48
CA ALA A 534 -3.27 -19.02 18.22
C ALA A 534 -2.16 -18.33 17.41
N TRP A 535 -2.04 -18.71 16.16
CA TRP A 535 -1.17 -18.05 15.18
C TRP A 535 -1.93 -16.91 14.50
N VAL A 536 -1.28 -15.75 14.39
CA VAL A 536 -1.77 -14.58 13.64
C VAL A 536 -0.72 -14.19 12.61
N ASP A 537 -1.08 -14.26 11.33
CA ASP A 537 -0.17 -13.90 10.25
C ASP A 537 0.15 -12.40 10.23
N ARG A 538 1.39 -12.04 9.87
CA ARG A 538 1.84 -10.62 9.74
C ARG A 538 1.04 -9.81 8.72
N SER A 539 0.32 -10.48 7.82
CA SER A 539 -0.61 -9.84 6.90
C SER A 539 -1.96 -9.46 7.54
N LEU A 540 -2.13 -9.70 8.85
CA LEU A 540 -3.33 -9.38 9.60
C LEU A 540 -3.06 -8.38 10.75
N LEU A 541 -3.94 -7.39 10.83
CA LEU A 541 -4.10 -6.48 11.95
C LEU A 541 -5.20 -6.98 12.86
N CYS A 542 -4.89 -7.19 14.14
CA CYS A 542 -5.91 -7.49 15.15
C CYS A 542 -6.61 -6.20 15.60
N VAL A 543 -7.93 -6.14 15.40
CA VAL A 543 -8.77 -4.98 15.72
C VAL A 543 -9.71 -5.23 16.90
N ALA A 544 -9.91 -6.49 17.30
CA ALA A 544 -10.66 -6.89 18.48
C ALA A 544 -10.12 -8.22 19.04
N SER A 545 -10.36 -8.48 20.33
CA SER A 545 -9.90 -9.71 21.01
C SER A 545 -10.33 -10.98 20.27
N LEU A 546 -9.42 -11.95 20.12
CA LEU A 546 -9.64 -13.24 19.48
C LEU A 546 -10.31 -14.26 20.40
N ALA A 547 -10.46 -13.97 21.70
CA ALA A 547 -11.07 -14.89 22.66
C ALA A 547 -12.46 -15.42 22.22
N PRO A 548 -13.37 -14.60 21.65
CA PRO A 548 -14.66 -15.08 21.15
C PRO A 548 -14.56 -16.09 19.99
N LEU A 549 -13.42 -16.14 19.30
CA LEU A 549 -13.18 -17.10 18.23
C LEU A 549 -12.73 -18.47 18.77
N LEU A 550 -12.39 -18.56 20.06
CA LEU A 550 -11.76 -19.73 20.69
C LEU A 550 -12.70 -20.27 21.78
N PRO A 551 -13.81 -20.94 21.42
CA PRO A 551 -14.78 -21.38 22.40
C PRO A 551 -14.18 -22.43 23.35
N PRO A 552 -14.67 -22.49 24.61
CA PRO A 552 -14.24 -23.52 25.56
C PRO A 552 -14.39 -24.91 24.96
N GLY A 553 -13.34 -25.73 25.10
CA GLY A 553 -13.36 -27.08 24.55
C GLY A 553 -12.93 -27.22 23.11
N ALA A 554 -12.63 -26.11 22.41
CA ALA A 554 -11.94 -26.18 21.13
C ALA A 554 -10.53 -26.76 21.32
N GLY A 555 -10.22 -27.83 20.60
CA GLY A 555 -8.88 -28.38 20.42
C GLY A 555 -8.17 -27.80 19.20
N ILE A 556 -8.92 -27.29 18.21
CA ILE A 556 -8.40 -26.58 17.03
C ILE A 556 -9.47 -25.62 16.47
N VAL A 557 -9.02 -24.45 16.05
CA VAL A 557 -9.81 -23.43 15.36
C VAL A 557 -9.07 -23.02 14.10
N ALA A 558 -9.77 -22.95 12.97
CA ALA A 558 -9.21 -22.43 11.74
C ALA A 558 -10.19 -21.52 11.00
N GLY A 559 -9.66 -20.54 10.29
CA GLY A 559 -10.44 -19.74 9.36
C GLY A 559 -10.68 -20.46 8.05
N VAL A 560 -11.84 -20.29 7.42
CA VAL A 560 -12.06 -20.68 6.02
C VAL A 560 -11.80 -19.48 5.13
N ASP A 561 -10.92 -19.63 4.14
CA ASP A 561 -10.51 -18.57 3.22
C ASP A 561 -11.52 -18.31 2.09
N GLY A 562 -11.19 -17.38 1.18
CA GLY A 562 -12.04 -17.02 0.05
C GLY A 562 -12.24 -18.13 -0.98
N TRP A 563 -11.41 -19.18 -0.94
CA TRP A 563 -11.49 -20.36 -1.80
C TRP A 563 -12.21 -21.52 -1.13
N GLY A 564 -12.73 -21.33 0.07
CA GLY A 564 -13.42 -22.37 0.83
C GLY A 564 -12.48 -23.41 1.45
N ALA A 565 -11.18 -23.13 1.47
CA ALA A 565 -10.17 -23.96 2.14
C ALA A 565 -9.98 -23.51 3.58
N ALA A 566 -9.47 -24.39 4.43
CA ALA A 566 -8.96 -23.97 5.74
C ALA A 566 -7.71 -23.09 5.53
N GLY A 567 -7.86 -21.79 5.77
CA GLY A 567 -6.81 -20.81 5.66
C GLY A 567 -5.78 -20.94 6.77
N THR A 568 -4.52 -20.68 6.43
CA THR A 568 -3.40 -20.73 7.37
C THR A 568 -3.17 -19.39 8.08
N MET A 569 -3.88 -18.33 7.71
CA MET A 569 -3.65 -16.98 8.24
C MET A 569 -4.03 -16.81 9.72
N MET A 570 -5.03 -17.56 10.18
CA MET A 570 -5.37 -17.68 11.59
C MET A 570 -5.74 -19.13 11.87
N VAL A 571 -4.92 -19.78 12.69
CA VAL A 571 -5.09 -21.16 13.14
C VAL A 571 -4.74 -21.17 14.63
N ALA A 572 -5.56 -21.81 15.43
CA ALA A 572 -5.31 -22.00 16.84
C ALA A 572 -5.48 -23.47 17.19
N ALA A 573 -4.67 -24.00 18.10
CA ALA A 573 -4.77 -25.39 18.49
C ALA A 573 -4.20 -25.63 19.88
N ARG A 574 -4.60 -26.74 20.50
CA ARG A 574 -3.89 -27.28 21.65
C ARG A 574 -2.52 -27.83 21.20
N PRO A 575 -1.51 -27.82 22.08
CA PRO A 575 -0.23 -28.48 21.80
C PRO A 575 -0.45 -29.94 21.39
N GLY A 576 0.30 -30.40 20.39
CA GLY A 576 0.26 -31.78 19.90
C GLY A 576 -1.06 -32.19 19.24
N HIS A 577 -1.88 -31.26 18.77
CA HIS A 577 -3.14 -31.59 18.11
C HIS A 577 -2.90 -32.52 16.89
N ALA A 578 -3.51 -33.70 16.90
CA ALA A 578 -3.23 -34.79 15.94
C ALA A 578 -3.30 -34.35 14.47
N VAL A 579 -4.26 -33.49 14.12
CA VAL A 579 -4.41 -32.97 12.75
C VAL A 579 -3.23 -32.09 12.34
N LEU A 580 -2.73 -31.23 13.23
CA LEU A 580 -1.58 -30.38 12.92
C LEU A 580 -0.27 -31.19 12.93
N SER A 581 -0.14 -32.18 13.81
CA SER A 581 1.01 -33.08 13.84
C SER A 581 1.11 -33.87 12.53
N ALA A 582 0.01 -34.47 12.07
CA ALA A 582 -0.04 -35.19 10.80
C ALA A 582 0.26 -34.27 9.60
N ALA A 583 -0.29 -33.06 9.59
CA ALA A 583 0.01 -32.06 8.56
C ALA A 583 1.50 -31.67 8.55
N LEU A 584 2.08 -31.42 9.73
CA LEU A 584 3.49 -31.08 9.88
C LEU A 584 4.40 -32.21 9.36
N GLU A 585 4.08 -33.46 9.68
CA GLU A 585 4.83 -34.63 9.22
C GLU A 585 4.79 -34.79 7.70
N GLU A 586 3.60 -34.66 7.09
CA GLU A 586 3.45 -34.70 5.63
C GLU A 586 4.20 -33.54 4.97
N ALA A 587 4.04 -32.30 5.47
CA ALA A 587 4.74 -31.13 4.97
C ALA A 587 6.27 -31.30 5.00
N CYS A 588 6.81 -31.80 6.12
CA CYS A 588 8.24 -32.05 6.24
C CYS A 588 8.71 -33.12 5.26
N ARG A 589 7.95 -34.22 5.11
CA ARG A 589 8.28 -35.32 4.20
C ARG A 589 8.31 -34.83 2.75
N GLU A 590 7.30 -34.09 2.32
CA GLU A 590 7.20 -33.56 0.96
C GLU A 590 8.33 -32.57 0.64
N VAL A 591 8.62 -31.65 1.56
CA VAL A 591 9.70 -30.67 1.37
C VAL A 591 11.06 -31.36 1.32
N ILE A 592 11.32 -32.31 2.22
CA ILE A 592 12.57 -33.09 2.21
C ILE A 592 12.68 -33.95 0.95
N GLY A 593 11.56 -34.50 0.48
CA GLY A 593 11.49 -35.28 -0.76
C GLY A 593 11.68 -34.46 -2.04
N GLY A 594 11.72 -33.12 -1.94
CA GLY A 594 11.88 -32.24 -3.08
C GLY A 594 10.62 -32.10 -3.93
N SER A 595 9.44 -32.17 -3.28
CA SER A 595 8.14 -31.97 -3.93
C SER A 595 8.14 -30.70 -4.77
N ARG A 596 7.68 -30.81 -6.02
CA ARG A 596 7.59 -29.69 -6.98
C ARG A 596 6.21 -29.06 -7.02
N GLU A 597 5.33 -29.46 -6.10
CA GLU A 597 4.00 -28.91 -5.95
C GLU A 597 4.02 -27.49 -5.35
N SER A 598 2.88 -26.83 -5.42
CA SER A 598 2.73 -25.48 -4.87
C SER A 598 2.78 -25.47 -3.35
N ALA A 599 3.27 -24.36 -2.75
CA ALA A 599 3.23 -24.17 -1.30
C ALA A 599 1.83 -24.37 -0.73
N TRP A 600 0.78 -23.95 -1.44
CA TRP A 600 -0.61 -24.14 -1.01
C TRP A 600 -1.00 -25.62 -0.85
N LEU A 601 -0.57 -26.50 -1.76
CA LEU A 601 -0.85 -27.95 -1.69
C LEU A 601 0.10 -28.70 -0.74
N THR A 602 1.35 -28.28 -0.65
CA THR A 602 2.42 -28.99 0.06
C THR A 602 2.52 -28.64 1.54
N THR A 603 2.36 -27.36 1.90
CA THR A 603 2.57 -26.87 3.28
C THR A 603 1.42 -25.99 3.79
N GLY A 604 0.61 -25.44 2.88
CA GLY A 604 -0.37 -24.39 3.17
C GLY A 604 -1.80 -24.89 3.34
N GLY A 605 -2.75 -24.06 2.88
CA GLY A 605 -4.19 -24.28 3.11
C GLY A 605 -4.76 -25.55 2.48
N GLY A 606 -4.22 -25.99 1.33
CA GLY A 606 -4.63 -27.25 0.69
C GLY A 606 -4.28 -28.47 1.55
N LEU A 607 -3.04 -28.53 2.04
CA LEU A 607 -2.60 -29.55 3.00
C LEU A 607 -3.49 -29.57 4.24
N LEU A 608 -3.61 -28.41 4.92
CA LEU A 608 -4.39 -28.32 6.15
C LEU A 608 -5.85 -28.72 5.92
N THR A 609 -6.45 -28.31 4.80
CA THR A 609 -7.82 -28.69 4.41
C THR A 609 -7.97 -30.21 4.31
N ARG A 610 -7.03 -30.91 3.67
CA ARG A 610 -7.07 -32.38 3.56
C ARG A 610 -7.03 -33.06 4.93
N HIS A 611 -6.11 -32.65 5.81
CA HIS A 611 -6.01 -33.27 7.14
C HIS A 611 -7.22 -32.96 8.04
N LEU A 612 -7.72 -31.72 8.02
CA LEU A 612 -8.95 -31.38 8.75
C LEU A 612 -10.15 -32.16 8.22
N ALA A 613 -10.30 -32.26 6.90
CA ALA A 613 -11.39 -33.01 6.30
C ALA A 613 -11.28 -34.52 6.55
N ALA A 614 -10.08 -35.09 6.53
CA ALA A 614 -9.86 -36.50 6.81
C ALA A 614 -10.30 -36.84 8.24
N HIS A 615 -10.02 -35.95 9.19
CA HIS A 615 -10.52 -36.06 10.55
C HIS A 615 -12.05 -35.99 10.61
N LEU A 616 -12.69 -35.05 9.89
CA LEU A 616 -14.16 -34.97 9.79
C LEU A 616 -14.77 -36.24 9.16
N ALA A 617 -14.10 -36.86 8.19
CA ALA A 617 -14.62 -38.01 7.44
C ALA A 617 -14.57 -39.33 8.21
N GLN A 618 -13.73 -39.46 9.25
CA GLN A 618 -13.57 -40.69 10.03
C GLN A 618 -14.72 -40.97 11.01
N GLY A 619 -15.70 -40.07 11.15
CA GLY A 619 -16.97 -40.37 11.80
C GLY A 619 -16.88 -40.72 13.29
N GLY A 620 -15.86 -40.24 14.00
CA GLY A 620 -15.90 -40.28 15.46
C GLY A 620 -17.14 -39.53 15.94
N ALA A 621 -17.78 -40.04 17.00
CA ALA A 621 -18.55 -39.20 17.92
C ALA A 621 -17.79 -37.87 18.10
N PRO A 622 -18.45 -36.72 18.33
CA PRO A 622 -17.76 -35.45 18.48
C PRO A 622 -16.67 -35.63 19.54
N ASP A 623 -15.44 -35.90 19.12
CA ASP A 623 -14.19 -35.58 19.77
C ASP A 623 -13.94 -34.11 19.36
N ARG A 624 -14.95 -33.24 19.49
CA ARG A 624 -15.10 -32.37 20.64
C ARG A 624 -13.88 -31.44 20.69
N GLY A 625 -13.96 -30.46 19.78
CA GLY A 625 -13.07 -29.31 19.75
C GLY A 625 -12.67 -28.72 18.39
N PHE A 626 -13.35 -29.02 17.29
CA PHE A 626 -13.04 -28.40 15.99
C PHE A 626 -13.99 -27.25 15.67
N VAL A 627 -13.44 -26.07 15.35
CA VAL A 627 -14.22 -24.87 15.01
C VAL A 627 -13.70 -24.25 13.72
N LEU A 628 -14.60 -24.04 12.77
CA LEU A 628 -14.31 -23.29 11.56
C LEU A 628 -15.05 -21.96 11.55
N HIS A 629 -14.32 -20.89 11.32
CA HIS A 629 -14.90 -19.55 11.17
C HIS A 629 -14.87 -19.11 9.71
N TYR A 630 -16.00 -18.64 9.20
CA TYR A 630 -16.01 -17.93 7.92
C TYR A 630 -15.23 -16.61 8.03
N LEU A 631 -14.70 -16.14 6.90
CA LEU A 631 -14.06 -14.82 6.79
C LEU A 631 -14.89 -13.67 7.39
N ALA A 632 -16.23 -13.75 7.35
CA ALA A 632 -17.10 -12.72 7.94
C ALA A 632 -16.95 -12.62 9.46
N VAL A 633 -16.81 -13.76 10.14
CA VAL A 633 -16.61 -13.81 11.59
C VAL A 633 -15.19 -13.35 11.93
N LEU A 634 -14.19 -13.89 11.22
CA LEU A 634 -12.79 -13.47 11.39
C LEU A 634 -12.60 -11.98 11.14
N GLY A 635 -13.27 -11.42 10.14
CA GLY A 635 -13.18 -10.01 9.77
C GLY A 635 -13.50 -9.05 10.91
N ARG A 636 -14.35 -9.45 11.86
CA ARG A 636 -14.68 -8.61 13.03
C ARG A 636 -13.49 -8.44 13.99
N HIS A 637 -12.50 -9.32 13.91
CA HIS A 637 -11.34 -9.34 14.80
C HIS A 637 -10.01 -9.14 14.07
N LEU A 638 -9.94 -9.51 12.80
CA LEU A 638 -8.73 -9.53 11.99
C LEU A 638 -8.98 -8.83 10.66
N ARG A 639 -8.14 -7.85 10.33
CA ARG A 639 -8.19 -7.09 9.09
C ARG A 639 -6.91 -7.26 8.29
N PRO A 640 -6.97 -7.35 6.97
CA PRO A 640 -5.76 -7.41 6.16
C PRO A 640 -4.95 -6.11 6.26
N THR A 641 -3.65 -6.21 6.54
CA THR A 641 -2.71 -5.08 6.47
C THR A 641 -2.38 -4.70 5.02
N ARG A 642 -2.64 -5.62 4.10
CA ARG A 642 -2.49 -5.45 2.65
C ARG A 642 -3.51 -6.32 1.95
N ARG A 643 -3.83 -5.97 0.71
CA ARG A 643 -4.76 -6.76 -0.09
C ARG A 643 -4.29 -8.22 -0.19
N LEU A 644 -5.20 -9.15 0.08
CA LEU A 644 -4.93 -10.59 0.01
C LEU A 644 -5.15 -11.13 -1.41
N PRO A 645 -4.49 -12.24 -1.81
CA PRO A 645 -4.58 -12.78 -3.17
C PRO A 645 -6.00 -13.11 -3.65
N TRP A 646 -6.92 -13.47 -2.74
CA TRP A 646 -8.33 -13.76 -3.03
C TRP A 646 -9.24 -12.53 -2.99
N GLN A 647 -8.79 -11.39 -2.48
CA GLN A 647 -9.55 -10.12 -2.44
C GLN A 647 -9.51 -9.40 -3.79
N ARG A 648 -9.63 -10.13 -4.92
CA ARG A 648 -9.65 -9.51 -6.23
C ARG A 648 -10.93 -8.69 -6.42
N GLY A 649 -10.80 -7.38 -6.48
CA GLY A 649 -11.91 -6.44 -6.47
C GLY A 649 -12.49 -6.17 -7.85
N PHE A 650 -13.51 -5.34 -7.93
CA PHE A 650 -14.18 -4.98 -9.20
C PHE A 650 -13.21 -4.39 -10.25
N ALA A 651 -12.17 -3.66 -9.83
CA ALA A 651 -11.27 -2.90 -10.71
C ALA A 651 -10.00 -3.66 -11.17
N ASP A 652 -9.81 -4.90 -10.75
CA ASP A 652 -8.50 -5.59 -10.82
C ASP A 652 -8.03 -6.00 -12.21
N TRP A 653 -8.85 -5.75 -13.22
CA TRP A 653 -8.56 -6.10 -14.61
C TRP A 653 -8.55 -4.86 -15.51
N ALA A 654 -8.88 -3.68 -14.97
CA ALA A 654 -8.87 -2.42 -15.73
C ALA A 654 -7.48 -1.76 -15.83
N LYS A 655 -6.44 -2.35 -15.19
CA LYS A 655 -5.07 -1.80 -15.16
C LYS A 655 -3.97 -2.78 -15.63
N GLU A 656 -4.34 -3.90 -16.25
CA GLU A 656 -3.38 -4.83 -16.87
C GLU A 656 -3.57 -4.93 -18.40
N ALA A 657 -4.08 -3.87 -19.03
CA ALA A 657 -4.11 -3.70 -20.49
C ALA A 657 -3.07 -2.67 -20.93
#